data_AF-A0A3Q9XW16-F1
#
_entry.id   AF-A0A3Q9XW16-F1
#
_cell.length_a   1.000
_cell.length_b   1.000
_cell.length_c   1.000
_cell.angle_alpha   90.00
_cell.angle_beta   90.00
_cell.angle_gamma   90.00
#
_symmetry.space_group_name_H-M   'P 1'
#
loop_
_entity.id
_entity.type
_entity.pdbx_description
1 polymer ?
#
loop_
_entity_poly.entity_id
_entity_poly.type
_entity_poly.pdbx_seq_one_letter_code
_entity_poly.pdbx_strand_id
1 'polypeptide(L)'
;MTKPTARAMATALRTYHRPINEGETLLESWDQVVERVISHQHWLWERALGRNLSDREDDELEELRGLILNRQVAPAGRTLWLGGTELSRKRESSMFNCSYTHVETVYDIVDVLWLLLQGCGVGFRPITGTLNGFRRPLQEIRVIRSNRTGKGGEQNNVETYDSATKTWTIKVGDSAIAWAKAVGKLVAGKYPARTLVLDFSEIRPAGTRLKGYGWISSGDEQIAKAFKAIAKILSDRADQLLTRIDILDIVNWLGTILSSRRSAQIALFEYAQPEWEEFAVAKKEWWLKGNAHRQQSNNSLLFRQKPTKAELESLFQLMMDSGGSEPGFINAMEAERRAPWFKGCNPCVEILLGNKSFCNLTEVNVLAFKGDKIGLERALYLAGRMNYRQTMVNLRDEILQEAWHLNNDFLHLCGVGLTGIRARSDLTAYDYKRMRNITVSAAYSMANELNSPLPKNVTCVKPSGTLSKIMGTEEWGEVPEGVHLPLGKYIFNNITYSKHDPLVGRFRAAGYTVVEKPYEPESVLVKFPVKFENISFTRMMVTRKNGKVEEVEVNTDSAVYQLEWYKLLQETWCEQNVSNTISYDPSEVPAIIDWLLENWDTYVGVSFLFRNDPTKNAEDLGYAYLPQEVVTKENYDTYVAKLKDIDYSGIEMRDEELEAACATGACPVR
;
A
#
# COMPACT_ATOMS: atom_id res chain seq x y z
N MET A 1 26.94 -4.89 -12.88
CA MET A 1 25.82 -4.33 -12.10
C MET A 1 25.54 -2.92 -12.60
N THR A 2 24.27 -2.61 -12.83
CA THR A 2 23.83 -1.28 -13.27
C THR A 2 23.99 -0.25 -12.13
N LYS A 3 24.37 0.99 -12.45
CA LYS A 3 24.47 2.07 -11.46
C LYS A 3 23.07 2.67 -11.23
N PRO A 4 22.52 2.66 -10.01
CA PRO A 4 21.21 3.24 -9.71
C PRO A 4 21.25 4.77 -9.79
N THR A 5 20.12 5.40 -10.10
CA THR A 5 20.02 6.87 -9.96
C THR A 5 20.11 7.27 -8.49
N ALA A 6 20.47 8.54 -8.23
CA ALA A 6 20.53 9.04 -6.85
C ALA A 6 19.19 8.91 -6.12
N ARG A 7 18.06 9.12 -6.81
CA ARG A 7 16.72 8.93 -6.25
C ARG A 7 16.45 7.45 -5.94
N ALA A 8 16.84 6.55 -6.84
CA ALA A 8 16.66 5.11 -6.64
C ALA A 8 17.46 4.60 -5.43
N MET A 9 18.73 5.00 -5.32
CA MET A 9 19.59 4.62 -4.19
C MET A 9 19.07 5.21 -2.87
N ALA A 10 18.76 6.50 -2.83
CA ALA A 10 18.22 7.16 -1.64
C ALA A 10 16.90 6.52 -1.18
N THR A 11 16.02 6.20 -2.14
CA THR A 11 14.74 5.52 -1.85
C THR A 11 14.97 4.10 -1.33
N ALA A 12 15.90 3.35 -1.91
CA ALA A 12 16.21 1.99 -1.45
C ALA A 12 16.77 2.01 -0.02
N LEU A 13 17.80 2.82 0.25
CA LEU A 13 18.49 2.89 1.54
C LEU A 13 17.56 3.18 2.71
N ARG A 14 16.69 4.18 2.58
CA ARG A 14 15.76 4.53 3.66
C ARG A 14 14.70 3.43 3.90
N THR A 15 14.42 2.61 2.88
CA THR A 15 13.22 1.79 2.84
C THR A 15 13.46 0.29 3.04
N TYR A 16 14.44 -0.28 2.33
CA TYR A 16 14.61 -1.75 2.23
C TYR A 16 15.88 -2.28 2.89
N HIS A 17 16.85 -1.40 3.17
CA HIS A 17 18.11 -1.78 3.81
C HIS A 17 17.91 -1.82 5.32
N ARG A 18 18.11 -2.99 5.92
CA ARG A 18 17.98 -3.19 7.38
C ARG A 18 19.36 -3.06 8.02
N PRO A 19 19.44 -2.86 9.35
CA PRO A 19 20.70 -3.11 10.03
C PRO A 19 21.12 -4.58 9.91
N ILE A 20 22.43 -4.80 9.70
CA ILE A 20 23.01 -6.13 9.45
C ILE A 20 22.67 -7.09 10.60
N ASN A 21 22.88 -6.65 11.84
CA ASN A 21 22.44 -7.37 13.03
C ASN A 21 21.42 -6.57 13.85
N GLU A 22 20.63 -7.29 14.65
CA GLU A 22 19.69 -6.65 15.57
C GLU A 22 20.44 -5.82 16.62
N GLY A 23 20.16 -4.50 16.67
CA GLY A 23 20.81 -3.57 17.59
C GLY A 23 22.04 -2.86 17.01
N GLU A 24 22.48 -3.23 15.80
CA GLU A 24 23.50 -2.46 15.08
C GLU A 24 22.87 -1.30 14.29
N THR A 25 23.73 -0.35 13.90
CA THR A 25 23.36 0.84 13.12
C THR A 25 23.73 0.68 11.64
N LEU A 26 24.75 -0.11 11.33
CA LEU A 26 25.23 -0.33 9.96
C LEU A 26 24.18 -1.04 9.11
N LEU A 27 23.80 -0.41 8.00
CA LEU A 27 22.79 -0.94 7.08
C LEU A 27 23.37 -1.98 6.10
N GLU A 28 22.53 -2.93 5.70
CA GLU A 28 22.77 -3.87 4.59
C GLU A 28 23.19 -3.12 3.32
N SER A 29 24.06 -3.74 2.51
CA SER A 29 24.24 -3.34 1.12
C SER A 29 23.08 -3.83 0.25
N TRP A 30 22.94 -3.33 -0.98
CA TRP A 30 21.91 -3.84 -1.90
C TRP A 30 22.11 -5.34 -2.19
N ASP A 31 23.35 -5.78 -2.30
CA ASP A 31 23.69 -7.18 -2.51
C ASP A 31 23.20 -8.06 -1.34
N GLN A 32 23.39 -7.61 -0.09
CA GLN A 32 22.88 -8.30 1.10
C GLN A 32 21.34 -8.33 1.16
N VAL A 33 20.68 -7.23 0.75
CA VAL A 33 19.20 -7.22 0.62
C VAL A 33 18.73 -8.28 -0.37
N VAL A 34 19.37 -8.35 -1.55
CA VAL A 34 19.00 -9.35 -2.57
C VAL A 34 19.32 -10.77 -2.11
N GLU A 35 20.47 -10.99 -1.47
CA GLU A 35 20.85 -12.29 -0.94
C GLU A 35 19.81 -12.82 0.05
N ARG A 36 19.34 -11.94 0.94
CA ARG A 36 18.27 -12.27 1.89
C ARG A 36 16.94 -12.60 1.20
N VAL A 37 16.61 -11.93 0.09
CA VAL A 37 15.44 -12.25 -0.74
C VAL A 37 15.58 -13.62 -1.42
N ILE A 38 16.75 -13.94 -1.96
CA ILE A 38 17.01 -15.23 -2.61
C ILE A 38 16.99 -16.35 -1.59
N SER A 39 17.59 -16.16 -0.42
CA SER A 39 17.48 -17.08 0.72
C SER A 39 16.03 -17.34 1.14
N HIS A 40 15.14 -16.35 1.01
CA HIS A 40 13.71 -16.55 1.25
C HIS A 40 13.05 -17.41 0.18
N GLN A 41 13.37 -17.18 -1.10
CA GLN A 41 12.87 -17.97 -2.22
C GLN A 41 13.32 -19.43 -2.14
N HIS A 42 14.60 -19.66 -1.82
CA HIS A 42 15.17 -20.98 -1.57
C HIS A 42 14.39 -21.71 -0.47
N TRP A 43 14.21 -21.05 0.68
CA TRP A 43 13.47 -21.63 1.81
C TRP A 43 12.01 -21.99 1.49
N LEU A 44 11.29 -21.13 0.76
CA LEU A 44 9.93 -21.42 0.31
C LEU A 44 9.90 -22.65 -0.62
N TRP A 45 10.88 -22.76 -1.51
CA TRP A 45 10.97 -23.82 -2.50
C TRP A 45 11.30 -25.18 -1.85
N GLU A 46 12.34 -25.24 -1.02
CA GLU A 46 12.72 -26.46 -0.30
C GLU A 46 11.61 -26.94 0.63
N ARG A 47 10.95 -26.01 1.34
CA ARG A 47 9.83 -26.35 2.21
C ARG A 47 8.71 -27.01 1.40
N ALA A 48 8.33 -26.42 0.27
CA ALA A 48 7.26 -26.95 -0.56
C ALA A 48 7.62 -28.32 -1.17
N LEU A 49 8.89 -28.52 -1.53
CA LEU A 49 9.40 -29.78 -2.06
C LEU A 49 9.61 -30.87 -0.99
N GLY A 50 9.88 -30.48 0.26
CA GLY A 50 10.30 -31.40 1.33
C GLY A 50 11.70 -31.99 1.13
N ARG A 51 12.53 -31.36 0.28
CA ARG A 51 13.92 -31.74 0.00
C ARG A 51 14.76 -30.51 -0.33
N ASN A 52 16.08 -30.68 -0.34
CA ASN A 52 16.98 -29.65 -0.83
C ASN A 52 16.82 -29.43 -2.34
N LEU A 53 17.18 -28.23 -2.79
CA LEU A 53 17.23 -27.89 -4.21
C LEU A 53 18.34 -28.67 -4.93
N SER A 54 18.14 -28.89 -6.22
CA SER A 54 19.12 -29.42 -7.16
C SER A 54 19.90 -28.29 -7.82
N ASP A 55 21.06 -28.60 -8.40
CA ASP A 55 21.91 -27.61 -9.09
C ASP A 55 21.15 -26.75 -10.10
N ARG A 56 20.21 -27.35 -10.86
CA ARG A 56 19.37 -26.63 -11.82
C ARG A 56 18.41 -25.64 -11.15
N GLU A 57 17.86 -26.00 -9.99
CA GLU A 57 16.95 -25.15 -9.23
C GLU A 57 17.72 -23.99 -8.58
N ASP A 58 18.95 -24.24 -8.12
CA ASP A 58 19.86 -23.21 -7.63
C ASP A 58 20.32 -22.26 -8.75
N ASP A 59 20.63 -22.77 -9.94
CA ASP A 59 20.94 -21.94 -11.11
C ASP A 59 19.79 -20.98 -11.46
N GLU A 60 18.52 -21.41 -11.33
CA GLU A 60 17.36 -20.54 -11.51
C GLU A 60 17.32 -19.40 -10.49
N LEU A 61 17.70 -19.69 -9.23
CA LEU A 61 17.77 -18.68 -8.18
C LEU A 61 18.91 -17.68 -8.43
N GLU A 62 20.05 -18.12 -8.97
CA GLU A 62 21.14 -17.20 -9.34
C GLU A 62 20.76 -16.31 -10.54
N GLU A 63 20.05 -16.85 -11.55
CA GLU A 63 19.49 -16.03 -12.63
C GLU A 63 18.54 -14.95 -12.08
N LEU A 64 17.64 -15.36 -11.17
CA LEU A 64 16.72 -14.43 -10.50
C LEU A 64 17.48 -13.39 -9.66
N ARG A 65 18.53 -13.79 -8.95
CA ARG A 65 19.42 -12.91 -8.18
C ARG A 65 20.00 -11.83 -9.07
N GLY A 66 20.52 -12.20 -10.25
CA GLY A 66 21.03 -11.27 -11.25
C GLY A 66 20.00 -10.22 -11.69
N LEU A 67 18.76 -10.65 -11.96
CA LEU A 67 17.68 -9.73 -12.36
C LEU A 67 17.31 -8.73 -11.25
N ILE A 68 17.28 -9.18 -9.99
CA ILE A 68 16.94 -8.30 -8.85
C ILE A 68 18.10 -7.36 -8.54
N LEU A 69 19.35 -7.84 -8.56
CA LEU A 69 20.55 -7.00 -8.38
C LEU A 69 20.60 -5.86 -9.39
N ASN A 70 20.31 -6.17 -10.66
CA ASN A 70 20.27 -5.18 -11.73
C ASN A 70 18.99 -4.35 -11.75
N ARG A 71 18.03 -4.57 -10.84
CA ARG A 71 16.79 -3.80 -10.71
C ARG A 71 15.84 -3.95 -11.91
N GLN A 72 15.88 -5.10 -12.57
CA GLN A 72 15.02 -5.46 -13.69
C GLN A 72 13.71 -6.11 -13.22
N VAL A 73 13.77 -6.85 -12.11
CA VAL A 73 12.65 -7.52 -11.46
C VAL A 73 12.74 -7.25 -9.96
N ALA A 74 11.62 -7.19 -9.24
CA ALA A 74 11.61 -7.21 -7.78
C ALA A 74 10.42 -8.01 -7.23
N PRO A 75 10.56 -8.62 -6.05
CA PRO A 75 9.39 -9.06 -5.29
C PRO A 75 8.64 -7.84 -4.71
N ALA A 76 7.56 -8.09 -3.96
CA ALA A 76 6.90 -7.04 -3.18
C ALA A 76 7.88 -6.32 -2.25
N GLY A 77 7.63 -5.03 -1.98
CA GLY A 77 8.44 -4.23 -1.06
C GLY A 77 8.56 -4.87 0.34
N ARG A 78 7.52 -5.58 0.79
CA ARG A 78 7.57 -6.32 2.05
C ARG A 78 8.56 -7.48 2.02
N THR A 79 8.69 -8.19 0.89
CA THR A 79 9.70 -9.23 0.73
C THR A 79 11.10 -8.64 0.69
N LEU A 80 11.30 -7.47 0.05
CA LEU A 80 12.57 -6.74 0.13
C LEU A 80 12.91 -6.38 1.60
N TRP A 81 11.92 -5.95 2.39
CA TRP A 81 12.13 -5.55 3.79
C TRP A 81 12.24 -6.70 4.79
N LEU A 82 11.45 -7.77 4.67
CA LEU A 82 11.37 -8.85 5.67
C LEU A 82 11.71 -10.23 5.15
N GLY A 83 11.72 -10.46 3.84
CA GLY A 83 12.03 -11.78 3.28
C GLY A 83 13.34 -12.30 3.88
N GLY A 84 13.41 -13.60 4.18
CA GLY A 84 14.62 -14.25 4.70
C GLY A 84 14.92 -13.98 6.18
N THR A 85 14.16 -13.10 6.85
CA THR A 85 14.30 -12.86 8.30
C THR A 85 13.61 -13.96 9.12
N GLU A 86 14.02 -14.15 10.37
CA GLU A 86 13.34 -15.09 11.29
C GLU A 86 11.85 -14.75 11.46
N LEU A 87 11.51 -13.46 11.48
CA LEU A 87 10.12 -13.00 11.57
C LEU A 87 9.28 -13.47 10.38
N SER A 88 9.81 -13.38 9.15
CA SER A 88 9.10 -13.86 7.96
C SER A 88 8.77 -15.35 8.00
N ARG A 89 9.56 -16.15 8.75
CA ARG A 89 9.36 -17.59 8.91
C ARG A 89 8.40 -17.94 10.05
N LYS A 90 8.32 -17.08 11.08
CA LYS A 90 7.41 -17.24 12.22
C LYS A 90 6.02 -16.65 11.98
N ARG A 91 5.93 -15.58 11.19
CA ARG A 91 4.70 -14.83 10.90
C ARG A 91 4.61 -14.59 9.40
N GLU A 92 4.17 -15.61 8.68
CA GLU A 92 4.24 -15.61 7.21
C GLU A 92 3.22 -14.68 6.58
N SER A 93 2.11 -14.38 7.28
CA SER A 93 1.16 -13.33 6.91
C SER A 93 1.83 -11.94 6.78
N SER A 94 2.98 -11.73 7.45
CA SER A 94 3.76 -10.51 7.29
C SER A 94 4.39 -10.36 5.92
N MET A 95 4.44 -11.39 5.06
CA MET A 95 4.98 -11.30 3.69
C MET A 95 4.02 -10.66 2.69
N PHE A 96 2.75 -10.52 3.06
CA PHE A 96 1.72 -9.99 2.19
C PHE A 96 1.51 -8.49 2.47
N ASN A 97 1.44 -7.70 1.40
CA ASN A 97 1.27 -6.25 1.50
C ASN A 97 -0.16 -5.87 1.86
N CYS A 98 -1.14 -6.61 1.32
CA CYS A 98 -2.55 -6.27 1.44
C CYS A 98 -3.43 -7.52 1.50
N SER A 99 -4.65 -7.34 2.00
CA SER A 99 -5.66 -8.38 2.16
C SER A 99 -7.07 -7.84 1.95
N TYR A 100 -8.06 -8.74 1.98
CA TYR A 100 -9.49 -8.39 1.98
C TYR A 100 -10.31 -9.31 2.89
N THR A 101 -11.30 -8.75 3.61
CA THR A 101 -12.29 -9.53 4.37
C THR A 101 -13.63 -8.82 4.55
N HIS A 102 -14.71 -9.59 4.74
CA HIS A 102 -15.95 -9.07 5.30
C HIS A 102 -15.78 -8.85 6.80
N VAL A 103 -16.29 -7.73 7.31
CA VAL A 103 -16.37 -7.48 8.75
C VAL A 103 -17.80 -7.75 9.18
N GLU A 104 -18.04 -8.98 9.61
CA GLU A 104 -19.36 -9.51 9.99
C GLU A 104 -19.39 -10.04 11.43
N THR A 105 -18.25 -10.46 11.98
CA THR A 105 -18.12 -11.06 13.31
C THR A 105 -17.03 -10.38 14.14
N VAL A 106 -17.00 -10.68 15.43
CA VAL A 106 -15.92 -10.25 16.32
C VAL A 106 -14.55 -10.75 15.82
N TYR A 107 -14.49 -11.97 15.29
CA TYR A 107 -13.24 -12.55 14.79
C TYR A 107 -12.69 -11.79 13.59
N ASP A 108 -13.56 -11.26 12.73
CA ASP A 108 -13.10 -10.44 11.61
C ASP A 108 -12.46 -9.13 12.08
N ILE A 109 -13.00 -8.51 13.14
CA ILE A 109 -12.40 -7.31 13.75
C ILE A 109 -11.02 -7.63 14.35
N VAL A 110 -10.87 -8.81 14.96
CA VAL A 110 -9.58 -9.30 15.46
C VAL A 110 -8.59 -9.50 14.31
N ASP A 111 -9.01 -10.17 13.22
CA ASP A 111 -8.20 -10.37 12.02
C ASP A 111 -7.76 -9.04 11.41
N VAL A 112 -8.69 -8.07 11.28
CA VAL A 112 -8.37 -6.74 10.74
C VAL A 112 -7.27 -6.08 11.57
N LEU A 113 -7.42 -6.01 12.90
CA LEU A 113 -6.39 -5.38 13.73
C LEU A 113 -5.07 -6.15 13.65
N TRP A 114 -5.11 -7.48 13.64
CA TRP A 114 -3.91 -8.31 13.52
C TRP A 114 -3.13 -8.04 12.23
N LEU A 115 -3.82 -8.02 11.09
CA LEU A 115 -3.21 -7.73 9.79
C LEU A 115 -2.64 -6.30 9.73
N LEU A 116 -3.36 -5.33 10.27
CA LEU A 116 -2.88 -3.95 10.41
C LEU A 116 -1.62 -3.87 11.28
N LEU A 117 -1.57 -4.61 12.40
CA LEU A 117 -0.39 -4.70 13.28
C LEU A 117 0.80 -5.39 12.60
N GLN A 118 0.56 -6.22 11.59
CA GLN A 118 1.62 -6.80 10.74
C GLN A 118 1.96 -5.94 9.52
N GLY A 119 1.26 -4.82 9.32
CA GLY A 119 1.47 -3.93 8.19
C GLY A 119 0.88 -4.38 6.88
N CYS A 120 -0.01 -5.36 6.92
CA CYS A 120 -0.85 -5.67 5.80
C CYS A 120 -1.97 -4.62 5.71
N GLY A 121 -2.10 -3.95 4.57
CA GLY A 121 -3.26 -3.12 4.26
C GLY A 121 -4.52 -3.99 4.16
N VAL A 122 -5.67 -3.47 4.57
CA VAL A 122 -6.90 -4.28 4.68
C VAL A 122 -8.02 -3.62 3.87
N GLY A 123 -8.44 -4.28 2.81
CA GLY A 123 -9.75 -4.01 2.22
C GLY A 123 -10.84 -4.68 3.03
N PHE A 124 -11.97 -4.01 3.21
CA PHE A 124 -13.07 -4.58 3.95
C PHE A 124 -14.45 -4.15 3.44
N ARG A 125 -15.43 -5.00 3.70
CA ARG A 125 -16.86 -4.65 3.53
C ARG A 125 -17.57 -4.73 4.88
N PRO A 126 -18.22 -3.65 5.34
CA PRO A 126 -19.12 -3.70 6.49
C PRO A 126 -20.33 -4.59 6.22
N ILE A 127 -20.54 -5.63 7.04
CA ILE A 127 -21.71 -6.51 6.97
C ILE A 127 -22.50 -6.41 8.26
N THR A 128 -23.76 -6.00 8.16
CA THR A 128 -24.68 -5.87 9.30
C THR A 128 -25.37 -7.20 9.62
N GLY A 129 -25.91 -7.31 10.84
CA GLY A 129 -26.75 -8.44 11.25
C GLY A 129 -26.24 -9.21 12.48
N THR A 130 -24.93 -9.27 12.67
CA THR A 130 -24.32 -10.00 13.80
C THR A 130 -23.69 -9.06 14.82
N LEU A 131 -22.91 -8.07 14.37
CA LEU A 131 -22.29 -7.08 15.25
C LEU A 131 -23.34 -6.15 15.86
N ASN A 132 -23.29 -5.98 17.18
CA ASN A 132 -24.22 -5.17 17.97
C ASN A 132 -23.48 -4.42 19.09
N GLY A 133 -24.11 -3.37 19.61
CA GLY A 133 -23.55 -2.56 20.70
C GLY A 133 -23.55 -3.28 22.05
N PHE A 134 -23.37 -2.52 23.12
CA PHE A 134 -23.38 -3.08 24.48
C PHE A 134 -24.79 -3.40 24.96
N ARG A 135 -24.91 -4.19 26.02
CA ARG A 135 -26.20 -4.54 26.61
C ARG A 135 -26.94 -3.32 27.19
N ARG A 136 -26.22 -2.25 27.52
CA ARG A 136 -26.77 -0.97 27.97
C ARG A 136 -25.76 0.15 27.74
N PRO A 137 -26.22 1.41 27.70
CA PRO A 137 -25.30 2.55 27.65
C PRO A 137 -24.39 2.56 28.88
N LEU A 138 -23.11 2.82 28.65
CA LEU A 138 -22.13 3.06 29.70
C LEU A 138 -22.35 4.47 30.27
N GLN A 139 -22.23 4.58 31.59
CA GLN A 139 -22.19 5.86 32.30
C GLN A 139 -20.78 6.46 32.26
N GLU A 140 -19.76 5.61 32.19
CA GLU A 140 -18.36 6.02 32.20
C GLU A 140 -17.47 5.07 31.37
N ILE A 141 -16.56 5.65 30.58
CA ILE A 141 -15.44 4.93 29.97
C ILE A 141 -14.14 5.52 30.55
N ARG A 142 -13.57 4.79 31.51
CA ARG A 142 -12.33 5.18 32.22
C ARG A 142 -11.13 4.60 31.50
N VAL A 143 -10.13 5.43 31.22
CA VAL A 143 -8.87 5.03 30.59
C VAL A 143 -7.73 5.16 31.60
N ILE A 144 -7.01 4.07 31.84
CA ILE A 144 -5.76 4.06 32.62
C ILE A 144 -4.61 4.01 31.62
N ARG A 145 -3.74 5.03 31.67
CA ARG A 145 -2.60 5.20 30.77
C ARG A 145 -1.36 4.47 31.30
N SER A 146 -0.46 4.11 30.41
CA SER A 146 0.85 3.57 30.80
C SER A 146 1.72 4.62 31.46
N ASN A 147 2.33 4.26 32.59
CA ASN A 147 3.40 5.02 33.24
C ASN A 147 4.75 4.29 33.13
N ARG A 148 4.85 3.28 32.25
CA ARG A 148 6.09 2.50 32.09
C ARG A 148 7.15 3.33 31.40
N THR A 149 8.38 3.21 31.90
CA THR A 149 9.57 3.84 31.31
C THR A 149 10.42 2.85 30.49
N GLY A 150 10.02 1.58 30.42
CA GLY A 150 10.75 0.54 29.68
C GLY A 150 9.88 -0.66 29.27
N LYS A 151 10.54 -1.60 28.57
CA LYS A 151 9.95 -2.86 28.06
C LYS A 151 9.51 -3.80 29.20
N GLY A 152 8.90 -4.93 28.85
CA GLY A 152 8.61 -6.04 29.77
C GLY A 152 7.28 -5.92 30.49
N GLY A 153 6.25 -5.35 29.84
CA GLY A 153 4.88 -5.44 30.33
C GLY A 153 4.34 -6.85 30.22
N GLU A 154 3.29 -7.16 31.00
CA GLU A 154 2.57 -8.43 30.87
C GLU A 154 2.12 -8.61 29.42
N GLN A 155 2.39 -9.77 28.83
CA GLN A 155 2.18 -9.99 27.40
C GLN A 155 0.72 -10.34 27.06
N ASN A 156 -0.07 -10.73 28.06
CA ASN A 156 -1.46 -11.19 27.91
C ASN A 156 -2.47 -10.19 28.46
N ASN A 157 -3.70 -10.28 27.97
CA ASN A 157 -4.82 -9.49 28.48
C ASN A 157 -5.36 -10.09 29.78
N VAL A 158 -5.82 -9.24 30.70
CA VAL A 158 -6.64 -9.63 31.85
C VAL A 158 -8.02 -8.98 31.70
N GLU A 159 -9.08 -9.75 31.88
CA GLU A 159 -10.46 -9.29 31.75
C GLU A 159 -11.27 -9.67 32.98
N THR A 160 -11.97 -8.71 33.59
CA THR A 160 -12.78 -8.93 34.79
C THR A 160 -14.09 -8.16 34.72
N TYR A 161 -15.15 -8.73 35.31
CA TYR A 161 -16.43 -8.05 35.50
C TYR A 161 -16.87 -8.16 36.95
N ASP A 162 -16.95 -7.03 37.63
CA ASP A 162 -17.52 -6.92 38.98
C ASP A 162 -19.04 -6.70 38.88
N SER A 163 -19.80 -7.69 39.36
CA SER A 163 -21.26 -7.65 39.29
C SER A 163 -21.90 -6.74 40.34
N ALA A 164 -21.21 -6.41 41.43
CA ALA A 164 -21.68 -5.52 42.48
C ALA A 164 -21.54 -4.06 42.05
N THR A 165 -20.36 -3.66 41.56
CA THR A 165 -20.11 -2.30 41.07
C THR A 165 -20.58 -2.08 39.63
N LYS A 166 -20.86 -3.17 38.90
CA LYS A 166 -21.13 -3.16 37.44
C LYS A 166 -19.94 -2.60 36.65
N THR A 167 -18.72 -2.89 37.08
CA THR A 167 -17.49 -2.45 36.41
C THR A 167 -16.89 -3.58 35.58
N TRP A 168 -16.68 -3.32 34.30
CA TRP A 168 -15.94 -4.21 33.40
C TRP A 168 -14.56 -3.63 33.14
N THR A 169 -13.51 -4.44 33.31
CA THR A 169 -12.12 -4.02 33.07
C THR A 169 -11.48 -4.89 32.01
N ILE A 170 -10.86 -4.25 31.01
CA ILE A 170 -9.93 -4.89 30.07
C ILE A 170 -8.56 -4.28 30.32
N LYS A 171 -7.65 -5.06 30.90
CA LYS A 171 -6.24 -4.73 31.00
C LYS A 171 -5.49 -5.33 29.82
N VAL A 172 -4.89 -4.46 29.00
CA VAL A 172 -4.29 -4.82 27.71
C VAL A 172 -2.82 -5.15 27.88
N GLY A 173 -2.41 -6.31 27.36
CA GLY A 173 -1.02 -6.76 27.40
C GLY A 173 -0.11 -6.06 26.38
N ASP A 174 1.20 -6.11 26.62
CA ASP A 174 2.26 -5.49 25.81
C ASP A 174 2.72 -6.38 24.65
N SER A 175 1.79 -6.89 23.84
CA SER A 175 2.08 -7.69 22.64
C SER A 175 1.07 -7.43 21.51
N ALA A 176 1.50 -7.57 20.26
CA ALA A 176 0.59 -7.42 19.11
C ALA A 176 -0.59 -8.42 19.17
N ILE A 177 -0.34 -9.63 19.67
CA ILE A 177 -1.34 -10.69 19.90
C ILE A 177 -2.37 -10.22 20.94
N ALA A 178 -1.91 -9.65 22.05
CA ALA A 178 -2.78 -9.10 23.08
C ALA A 178 -3.63 -7.95 22.53
N TRP A 179 -3.07 -7.05 21.74
CA TRP A 179 -3.80 -5.92 21.16
C TRP A 179 -4.91 -6.42 20.22
N ALA A 180 -4.60 -7.38 19.34
CA ALA A 180 -5.58 -8.02 18.46
C ALA A 180 -6.68 -8.74 19.27
N LYS A 181 -6.34 -9.49 20.32
CA LYS A 181 -7.33 -10.15 21.18
C LYS A 181 -8.16 -9.14 22.01
N ALA A 182 -7.59 -7.99 22.37
CA ALA A 182 -8.23 -7.00 23.24
C ALA A 182 -9.39 -6.29 22.54
N VAL A 183 -9.28 -5.96 21.24
CA VAL A 183 -10.43 -5.44 20.49
C VAL A 183 -11.54 -6.48 20.39
N GLY A 184 -11.18 -7.77 20.22
CA GLY A 184 -12.14 -8.87 20.25
C GLY A 184 -12.92 -8.92 21.56
N LYS A 185 -12.23 -8.81 22.70
CA LYS A 185 -12.84 -8.70 24.04
C LYS A 185 -13.77 -7.48 24.13
N LEU A 186 -13.30 -6.31 23.68
CA LEU A 186 -14.08 -5.08 23.70
C LEU A 186 -15.38 -5.20 22.88
N VAL A 187 -15.34 -5.80 21.70
CA VAL A 187 -16.55 -5.93 20.86
C VAL A 187 -17.43 -7.08 21.34
N ALA A 188 -16.87 -8.19 21.81
CA ALA A 188 -17.64 -9.33 22.32
C ALA A 188 -18.28 -9.09 23.70
N GLY A 189 -17.68 -8.24 24.54
CA GLY A 189 -18.10 -8.07 25.92
C GLY A 189 -19.50 -7.46 26.06
N LYS A 190 -20.49 -8.32 26.36
CA LYS A 190 -21.91 -7.92 26.55
C LYS A 190 -22.33 -7.90 28.02
N TYR A 191 -21.39 -7.58 28.90
CA TYR A 191 -21.68 -7.42 30.32
C TYR A 191 -22.68 -6.27 30.55
N PRO A 192 -23.59 -6.36 31.54
CA PRO A 192 -24.45 -5.25 31.93
C PRO A 192 -23.65 -4.23 32.77
N ALA A 193 -22.55 -3.74 32.22
CA ALA A 193 -21.66 -2.78 32.87
C ALA A 193 -22.26 -1.36 32.86
N ARG A 194 -21.91 -0.58 33.88
CA ARG A 194 -22.11 0.88 33.91
C ARG A 194 -20.80 1.61 33.66
N THR A 195 -19.68 1.04 34.08
CA THR A 195 -18.34 1.58 33.86
C THR A 195 -17.50 0.56 33.10
N LEU A 196 -16.85 1.01 32.02
CA LEU A 196 -15.78 0.26 31.35
C LEU A 196 -14.43 0.88 31.72
N VAL A 197 -13.49 0.06 32.15
CA VAL A 197 -12.11 0.44 32.43
C VAL A 197 -11.22 -0.17 31.35
N LEU A 198 -10.60 0.70 30.54
CA LEU A 198 -9.58 0.33 29.57
C LEU A 198 -8.22 0.62 30.20
N ASP A 199 -7.51 -0.44 30.62
CA ASP A 199 -6.25 -0.34 31.34
C ASP A 199 -5.07 -0.70 30.43
N PHE A 200 -4.26 0.31 30.11
CA PHE A 200 -3.08 0.20 29.25
C PHE A 200 -1.77 0.25 30.04
N SER A 201 -1.82 0.08 31.37
CA SER A 201 -0.66 0.19 32.27
C SER A 201 0.53 -0.71 31.93
N GLU A 202 0.32 -1.79 31.17
CA GLU A 202 1.37 -2.72 30.76
C GLU A 202 2.09 -2.31 29.48
N ILE A 203 1.52 -1.42 28.67
CA ILE A 203 2.08 -1.09 27.36
C ILE A 203 3.40 -0.33 27.51
N ARG A 204 4.42 -0.73 26.74
CA ARG A 204 5.72 -0.06 26.67
C ARG A 204 5.63 1.43 26.26
N PRO A 205 6.61 2.27 26.60
CA PRO A 205 6.61 3.67 26.14
C PRO A 205 6.85 3.80 24.63
N ALA A 206 6.44 4.95 24.08
CA ALA A 206 6.75 5.34 22.71
C ALA A 206 8.26 5.44 22.45
N GLY A 207 8.68 5.38 21.19
CA GLY A 207 10.10 5.42 20.78
C GLY A 207 10.77 4.05 20.81
N THR A 208 10.32 3.18 21.71
CA THR A 208 10.86 1.82 21.85
C THR A 208 10.87 1.01 20.54
N ARG A 209 12.07 0.58 20.10
CA ARG A 209 12.24 -0.29 18.93
C ARG A 209 11.63 -1.68 19.11
N LEU A 210 10.83 -2.09 18.12
CA LEU A 210 10.16 -3.38 18.04
C LEU A 210 11.07 -4.43 17.36
N LYS A 211 11.28 -5.55 18.06
CA LYS A 211 12.03 -6.70 17.54
C LYS A 211 11.40 -7.27 16.27
N GLY A 212 12.24 -7.62 15.29
CA GLY A 212 11.84 -8.25 14.03
C GLY A 212 11.37 -7.27 12.94
N TYR A 213 10.32 -6.48 13.19
CA TYR A 213 9.75 -5.59 12.16
C TYR A 213 10.65 -4.38 11.86
N GLY A 214 11.53 -3.99 12.80
CA GLY A 214 12.37 -2.80 12.67
C GLY A 214 11.56 -1.49 12.76
N TRP A 215 10.39 -1.55 13.39
CA TRP A 215 9.49 -0.42 13.64
C TRP A 215 9.65 0.16 15.03
N ILE A 216 9.03 1.31 15.25
CA ILE A 216 9.06 2.05 16.50
C ILE A 216 7.67 2.02 17.12
N SER A 217 7.61 1.75 18.42
CA SER A 217 6.35 1.72 19.17
C SER A 217 5.74 3.11 19.32
N SER A 218 4.42 3.19 19.15
CA SER A 218 3.58 4.36 19.46
C SER A 218 3.40 4.64 20.96
N GLY A 219 3.79 3.69 21.81
CA GLY A 219 3.23 3.59 23.16
C GLY A 219 1.72 3.32 23.15
N ASP A 220 1.04 3.69 24.23
CA ASP A 220 -0.38 3.41 24.43
C ASP A 220 -1.33 4.49 23.88
N GLU A 221 -0.83 5.61 23.37
CA GLU A 221 -1.66 6.79 23.06
C GLU A 221 -2.72 6.54 22.00
N GLN A 222 -2.33 5.99 20.86
CA GLN A 222 -3.26 5.80 19.75
C GLN A 222 -4.27 4.68 20.05
N ILE A 223 -3.82 3.58 20.67
CA ILE A 223 -4.73 2.48 21.04
C ILE A 223 -5.77 2.91 22.07
N ALA A 224 -5.40 3.74 23.06
CA ALA A 224 -6.37 4.20 24.05
C ALA A 224 -7.41 5.16 23.46
N LYS A 225 -7.00 6.05 22.56
CA LYS A 225 -7.93 6.93 21.83
C LYS A 225 -8.91 6.09 20.99
N ALA A 226 -8.39 5.16 20.19
CA ALA A 226 -9.19 4.29 19.35
C ALA A 226 -10.17 3.41 20.16
N PHE A 227 -9.70 2.73 21.21
CA PHE A 227 -10.55 1.83 22.01
C PHE A 227 -11.61 2.60 22.78
N LYS A 228 -11.31 3.81 23.28
CA LYS A 228 -12.32 4.67 23.90
C LYS A 228 -13.40 5.09 22.89
N ALA A 229 -13.01 5.45 21.67
CA ALA A 229 -13.95 5.83 20.62
C ALA A 229 -14.82 4.63 20.18
N ILE A 230 -14.22 3.45 19.99
CA ILE A 230 -14.95 2.20 19.70
C ILE A 230 -15.93 1.87 20.82
N ALA A 231 -15.50 1.93 22.08
CA ALA A 231 -16.37 1.71 23.23
C ALA A 231 -17.55 2.69 23.26
N LYS A 232 -17.32 3.95 22.86
CA LYS A 232 -18.39 4.95 22.73
C LYS A 232 -19.40 4.56 21.64
N ILE A 233 -18.95 4.16 20.45
CA ILE A 233 -19.83 3.68 19.37
C ILE A 233 -20.69 2.51 19.87
N LEU A 234 -20.06 1.51 20.51
CA LEU A 234 -20.76 0.35 21.05
C LEU A 234 -21.75 0.71 22.16
N SER A 235 -21.43 1.71 22.99
CA SER A 235 -22.32 2.22 24.04
C SER A 235 -23.50 3.00 23.47
N ASP A 236 -23.28 3.83 22.45
CA ASP A 236 -24.32 4.61 21.79
C ASP A 236 -25.30 3.71 21.03
N ARG A 237 -24.83 2.55 20.56
CA ARG A 237 -25.62 1.47 19.94
C ARG A 237 -26.09 0.39 20.93
N ALA A 238 -26.23 0.74 22.19
CA ALA A 238 -26.65 -0.25 23.18
C ALA A 238 -28.00 -0.89 22.83
N ASP A 239 -28.06 -2.22 22.92
CA ASP A 239 -29.20 -3.07 22.55
C ASP A 239 -29.64 -2.96 21.08
N GLN A 240 -28.77 -2.45 20.21
CA GLN A 240 -29.00 -2.29 18.78
C GLN A 240 -27.92 -2.98 17.95
N LEU A 241 -28.28 -3.38 16.73
CA LEU A 241 -27.31 -3.77 15.71
C LEU A 241 -26.44 -2.56 15.33
N LEU A 242 -25.18 -2.83 15.01
CA LEU A 242 -24.31 -1.81 14.40
C LEU A 242 -24.75 -1.55 12.97
N THR A 243 -24.77 -0.29 12.57
CA THR A 243 -24.93 0.12 11.18
C THR A 243 -23.64 -0.10 10.41
N ARG A 244 -23.70 0.05 9.08
CA ARG A 244 -22.49 -0.01 8.25
C ARG A 244 -21.52 1.11 8.54
N ILE A 245 -22.04 2.29 8.87
CA ILE A 245 -21.22 3.46 9.25
C ILE A 245 -20.55 3.21 10.61
N ASP A 246 -21.24 2.59 11.57
CA ASP A 246 -20.61 2.22 12.84
C ASP A 246 -19.45 1.23 12.62
N ILE A 247 -19.64 0.22 11.77
CA ILE A 247 -18.60 -0.77 11.43
C ILE A 247 -17.44 -0.11 10.66
N LEU A 248 -17.74 0.77 9.69
CA LEU A 248 -16.75 1.60 9.00
C LEU A 248 -15.90 2.38 10.01
N ASP A 249 -16.55 3.08 10.93
CA ASP A 249 -15.89 3.91 11.93
C ASP A 249 -15.03 3.06 12.89
N ILE A 250 -15.53 1.90 13.34
CA ILE A 250 -14.73 0.96 14.16
C ILE A 250 -13.46 0.54 13.42
N VAL A 251 -13.58 0.07 12.17
CA VAL A 251 -12.41 -0.41 11.40
C VAL A 251 -11.43 0.73 11.10
N ASN A 252 -11.93 1.93 10.81
CA ASN A 252 -11.11 3.11 10.62
C ASN A 252 -10.40 3.53 11.91
N TRP A 253 -11.03 3.43 13.08
CA TRP A 253 -10.37 3.63 14.37
C TRP A 253 -9.23 2.63 14.59
N LEU A 254 -9.38 1.37 14.20
CA LEU A 254 -8.29 0.40 14.25
C LEU A 254 -7.09 0.82 13.38
N GLY A 255 -7.36 1.43 12.22
CA GLY A 255 -6.34 2.00 11.36
C GLY A 255 -5.49 3.09 12.02
N THR A 256 -6.06 3.84 12.97
CA THR A 256 -5.36 4.93 13.68
C THR A 256 -4.37 4.44 14.75
N ILE A 257 -4.47 3.17 15.18
CA ILE A 257 -3.61 2.60 16.24
C ILE A 257 -2.13 2.60 15.83
N LEU A 258 -1.87 2.57 14.52
CA LEU A 258 -0.54 2.57 13.94
C LEU A 258 -0.06 4.03 13.81
N SER A 259 0.97 4.44 14.57
CA SER A 259 1.40 5.85 14.61
C SER A 259 2.41 6.25 13.53
N SER A 260 3.17 5.30 12.97
CA SER A 260 4.22 5.63 12.00
C SER A 260 3.75 5.63 10.53
N ARG A 261 2.50 5.21 10.26
CA ARG A 261 1.89 5.16 8.93
C ARG A 261 0.39 5.41 9.00
N ARG A 262 -0.18 6.05 7.98
CA ARG A 262 -1.61 5.90 7.67
C ARG A 262 -1.84 4.42 7.31
N SER A 263 -2.79 3.74 7.95
CA SER A 263 -3.14 2.39 7.52
C SER A 263 -3.68 2.43 6.10
N ALA A 264 -3.25 1.51 5.23
CA ALA A 264 -3.84 1.39 3.91
C ALA A 264 -5.12 0.56 4.02
N GLN A 265 -6.29 1.22 4.06
CA GLN A 265 -7.58 0.54 4.02
C GLN A 265 -8.38 0.94 2.78
N ILE A 266 -9.24 0.03 2.32
CA ILE A 266 -10.35 0.37 1.41
C ILE A 266 -11.64 -0.17 2.03
N ALA A 267 -12.65 0.67 2.10
CA ALA A 267 -14.00 0.25 2.48
C ALA A 267 -14.82 0.07 1.21
N LEU A 268 -15.46 -1.09 1.08
CA LEU A 268 -16.31 -1.43 -0.05
C LEU A 268 -17.76 -1.48 0.39
N PHE A 269 -18.64 -0.93 -0.44
CA PHE A 269 -20.06 -1.05 -0.20
C PHE A 269 -20.84 -1.20 -1.50
N GLU A 270 -21.97 -1.92 -1.52
CA GLU A 270 -22.75 -2.13 -2.74
C GLU A 270 -23.61 -0.91 -3.04
N TYR A 271 -23.54 -0.45 -4.29
CA TYR A 271 -24.38 0.63 -4.80
C TYR A 271 -25.86 0.26 -4.66
N ALA A 272 -26.71 1.27 -4.40
CA ALA A 272 -28.16 1.14 -4.21
C ALA A 272 -28.61 0.28 -3.00
N GLN A 273 -27.71 -0.20 -2.13
CA GLN A 273 -28.10 -0.78 -0.84
C GLN A 273 -28.46 0.31 0.19
N PRO A 274 -29.34 0.04 1.17
CA PRO A 274 -29.60 1.01 2.25
C PRO A 274 -28.30 1.57 2.85
N GLU A 275 -28.23 2.88 3.08
CA GLU A 275 -27.05 3.60 3.61
C GLU A 275 -25.91 3.87 2.60
N TRP A 276 -26.05 3.48 1.31
CA TRP A 276 -24.97 3.67 0.33
C TRP A 276 -24.60 5.15 0.09
N GLU A 277 -25.58 6.05 0.09
CA GLU A 277 -25.36 7.50 -0.08
C GLU A 277 -24.59 8.09 1.10
N GLU A 278 -24.97 7.72 2.33
CA GLU A 278 -24.27 8.14 3.56
C GLU A 278 -22.82 7.66 3.54
N PHE A 279 -22.59 6.42 3.10
CA PHE A 279 -21.25 5.87 2.93
C PHE A 279 -20.43 6.61 1.86
N ALA A 280 -21.04 6.93 0.72
CA ALA A 280 -20.40 7.62 -0.38
C ALA A 280 -19.86 8.99 0.04
N VAL A 281 -20.59 9.71 0.90
CA VAL A 281 -20.19 11.02 1.43
C VAL A 281 -19.63 10.97 2.85
N ALA A 282 -19.30 9.79 3.38
CA ALA A 282 -18.91 9.61 4.78
C ALA A 282 -17.67 10.45 5.18
N LYS A 283 -16.83 10.80 4.20
CA LYS A 283 -15.61 11.58 4.36
C LYS A 283 -15.78 13.07 4.05
N LYS A 284 -16.93 13.49 3.53
CA LYS A 284 -17.20 14.90 3.23
C LYS A 284 -17.14 15.73 4.52
N GLU A 285 -16.25 16.71 4.52
CA GLU A 285 -16.06 17.67 5.62
C GLU A 285 -15.71 17.00 6.97
N TRP A 286 -14.97 15.89 6.93
CA TRP A 286 -14.60 15.15 8.13
C TRP A 286 -13.92 16.02 9.20
N TRP A 287 -13.18 17.07 8.79
CA TRP A 287 -12.45 17.97 9.68
C TRP A 287 -13.39 18.88 10.49
N LEU A 288 -14.57 19.21 9.95
CA LEU A 288 -15.59 19.98 10.67
C LEU A 288 -16.41 19.11 11.63
N LYS A 289 -16.51 17.80 11.34
CA LYS A 289 -17.37 16.85 12.07
C LYS A 289 -16.62 16.02 13.10
N GLY A 290 -15.31 16.24 13.28
CA GLY A 290 -14.48 15.46 14.22
C GLY A 290 -14.24 14.01 13.78
N ASN A 291 -14.39 13.70 12.48
CA ASN A 291 -14.31 12.35 11.93
C ASN A 291 -12.95 12.04 11.29
N ALA A 292 -11.86 12.49 11.91
CA ALA A 292 -10.51 12.37 11.35
C ALA A 292 -10.08 10.93 11.09
N HIS A 293 -10.62 9.96 11.85
CA HIS A 293 -10.38 8.53 11.65
C HIS A 293 -10.88 8.04 10.29
N ARG A 294 -11.91 8.65 9.70
CA ARG A 294 -12.44 8.25 8.37
C ARG A 294 -11.45 8.47 7.22
N GLN A 295 -10.34 9.14 7.48
CA GLN A 295 -9.23 9.18 6.53
C GLN A 295 -8.52 7.84 6.41
N GLN A 296 -8.69 6.86 7.31
CA GLN A 296 -7.92 5.62 7.23
C GLN A 296 -8.27 4.74 6.02
N SER A 297 -9.50 4.83 5.48
CA SER A 297 -9.88 4.14 4.25
C SER A 297 -10.11 5.08 3.07
N ASN A 298 -9.90 4.57 1.87
CA ASN A 298 -10.60 5.07 0.69
C ASN A 298 -11.93 4.33 0.55
N ASN A 299 -13.00 4.99 0.14
CA ASN A 299 -14.34 4.39 0.05
C ASN A 299 -14.71 4.12 -1.40
N SER A 300 -15.28 2.96 -1.71
CA SER A 300 -15.66 2.60 -3.08
C SER A 300 -16.97 1.81 -3.15
N LEU A 301 -17.72 2.05 -4.21
CA LEU A 301 -19.01 1.44 -4.48
C LEU A 301 -18.88 0.26 -5.46
N LEU A 302 -19.49 -0.86 -5.11
CA LEU A 302 -19.58 -2.09 -5.90
C LEU A 302 -20.89 -2.09 -6.70
N PHE A 303 -20.79 -2.18 -8.01
CA PHE A 303 -21.90 -2.25 -8.95
C PHE A 303 -22.15 -3.70 -9.38
N ARG A 304 -23.33 -4.24 -9.05
CA ARG A 304 -23.77 -5.59 -9.44
C ARG A 304 -24.56 -5.61 -10.75
N GLN A 305 -24.87 -4.43 -11.28
CA GLN A 305 -25.56 -4.22 -12.54
C GLN A 305 -24.91 -3.05 -13.25
N LYS A 306 -25.01 -3.01 -14.58
CA LYS A 306 -24.54 -1.88 -15.38
C LYS A 306 -25.37 -0.64 -15.01
N PRO A 307 -24.74 0.45 -14.53
CA PRO A 307 -25.46 1.67 -14.21
C PRO A 307 -25.95 2.34 -15.49
N THR A 308 -27.04 3.08 -15.37
CA THR A 308 -27.52 3.99 -16.41
C THR A 308 -26.66 5.25 -16.49
N LYS A 309 -26.75 5.97 -17.61
CA LYS A 309 -26.05 7.26 -17.78
C LYS A 309 -26.41 8.24 -16.66
N ALA A 310 -27.68 8.37 -16.32
CA ALA A 310 -28.16 9.28 -15.27
C ALA A 310 -27.61 8.94 -13.88
N GLU A 311 -27.46 7.65 -13.56
CA GLU A 311 -26.85 7.21 -12.29
C GLU A 311 -25.37 7.57 -12.23
N LEU A 312 -24.63 7.37 -13.33
CA LEU A 312 -23.23 7.78 -13.43
C LEU A 312 -23.08 9.30 -13.32
N GLU A 313 -23.90 10.08 -14.03
CA GLU A 313 -23.91 11.54 -13.94
C GLU A 313 -24.14 12.01 -12.51
N SER A 314 -25.14 11.45 -11.82
CA SER A 314 -25.45 11.76 -10.43
C SER A 314 -24.29 11.40 -9.50
N LEU A 315 -23.61 10.28 -9.73
CA LEU A 315 -22.50 9.84 -8.88
C LEU A 315 -21.23 10.67 -9.11
N PHE A 316 -20.92 11.06 -10.35
CA PHE A 316 -19.84 12.00 -10.64
C PHE A 316 -20.12 13.38 -10.01
N GLN A 317 -21.37 13.85 -10.04
CA GLN A 317 -21.75 15.08 -9.34
C GLN A 317 -21.52 14.96 -7.83
N LEU A 318 -21.96 13.86 -7.21
CA LEU A 318 -21.74 13.61 -5.79
C LEU A 318 -20.24 13.55 -5.42
N MET A 319 -19.42 12.95 -6.29
CA MET A 319 -17.98 12.92 -6.12
C MET A 319 -17.36 14.33 -6.21
N MET A 320 -17.75 15.13 -7.21
CA MET A 320 -17.28 16.53 -7.35
C MET A 320 -17.67 17.38 -6.14
N ASP A 321 -18.91 17.26 -5.67
CA ASP A 321 -19.42 17.94 -4.47
C ASP A 321 -18.72 17.51 -3.18
N SER A 322 -17.96 16.40 -3.23
CA SER A 322 -17.20 15.81 -2.13
C SER A 322 -15.68 15.97 -2.28
N GLY A 323 -15.22 16.74 -3.28
CA GLY A 323 -13.80 17.03 -3.50
C GLY A 323 -13.15 16.29 -4.68
N GLY A 324 -13.93 15.55 -5.47
CA GLY A 324 -13.52 15.05 -6.80
C GLY A 324 -12.71 13.75 -6.83
N SER A 325 -12.71 12.96 -5.76
CA SER A 325 -11.90 11.73 -5.71
C SER A 325 -12.57 10.49 -5.09
N GLU A 326 -13.71 10.67 -4.43
CA GLU A 326 -14.43 9.59 -3.77
C GLU A 326 -15.95 9.79 -3.92
N PRO A 327 -16.75 8.70 -3.97
CA PRO A 327 -16.33 7.30 -3.87
C PRO A 327 -15.70 6.76 -5.16
N GLY A 328 -14.87 5.73 -5.04
CA GLY A 328 -14.41 4.93 -6.19
C GLY A 328 -15.53 4.06 -6.76
N PHE A 329 -15.36 3.58 -8.00
CA PHE A 329 -16.36 2.82 -8.75
C PHE A 329 -15.80 1.46 -9.13
N ILE A 330 -16.45 0.38 -8.72
CA ILE A 330 -16.00 -0.98 -9.03
C ILE A 330 -17.16 -1.76 -9.64
N ASN A 331 -16.97 -2.26 -10.85
CA ASN A 331 -17.88 -3.19 -11.50
C ASN A 331 -17.68 -4.59 -10.91
N ALA A 332 -18.49 -4.91 -9.91
CA ALA A 332 -18.45 -6.21 -9.23
C ALA A 332 -18.91 -7.36 -10.14
N MET A 333 -19.75 -7.08 -11.14
CA MET A 333 -20.18 -8.09 -12.13
C MET A 333 -19.00 -8.57 -12.98
N GLU A 334 -18.23 -7.63 -13.54
CA GLU A 334 -17.04 -7.98 -14.34
C GLU A 334 -15.92 -8.55 -13.46
N ALA A 335 -15.75 -8.04 -12.24
CA ALA A 335 -14.82 -8.61 -11.28
C ALA A 335 -15.13 -10.08 -10.96
N GLU A 336 -16.40 -10.43 -10.74
CA GLU A 336 -16.83 -11.81 -10.45
C GLU A 336 -16.77 -12.71 -11.69
N ARG A 337 -16.99 -12.18 -12.90
CA ARG A 337 -16.76 -12.90 -14.16
C ARG A 337 -15.29 -13.30 -14.33
N ARG A 338 -14.36 -12.42 -13.97
CA ARG A 338 -12.90 -12.67 -14.03
C ARG A 338 -12.39 -13.53 -12.88
N ALA A 339 -12.98 -13.38 -11.70
CA ALA A 339 -12.59 -14.06 -10.49
C ALA A 339 -13.86 -14.56 -9.76
N PRO A 340 -14.31 -15.80 -9.98
CA PRO A 340 -15.53 -16.33 -9.37
C PRO A 340 -15.54 -16.33 -7.83
N TRP A 341 -14.37 -16.25 -7.19
CA TRP A 341 -14.23 -16.11 -5.73
C TRP A 341 -14.38 -14.67 -5.25
N PHE A 342 -14.50 -13.68 -6.14
CA PHE A 342 -14.51 -12.25 -5.81
C PHE A 342 -15.56 -11.91 -4.74
N LYS A 343 -15.08 -11.27 -3.67
CA LYS A 343 -15.89 -10.62 -2.65
C LYS A 343 -15.47 -9.17 -2.40
N GLY A 344 -14.30 -8.78 -2.89
CA GLY A 344 -13.78 -7.41 -2.88
C GLY A 344 -12.35 -7.36 -3.37
N CYS A 345 -11.62 -6.31 -3.01
CA CYS A 345 -10.28 -6.06 -3.50
C CYS A 345 -9.37 -5.51 -2.40
N ASN A 346 -8.07 -5.55 -2.66
CA ASN A 346 -7.09 -4.90 -1.79
C ASN A 346 -7.16 -3.35 -1.94
N PRO A 347 -6.50 -2.56 -1.06
CA PRO A 347 -6.59 -1.10 -1.07
C PRO A 347 -6.23 -0.39 -2.36
N CYS A 348 -5.38 -0.99 -3.20
CA CYS A 348 -4.99 -0.44 -4.49
C CYS A 348 -5.83 -0.98 -5.67
N VAL A 349 -6.76 -1.90 -5.41
CA VAL A 349 -7.74 -2.43 -6.36
C VAL A 349 -7.11 -3.25 -7.51
N GLU A 350 -5.83 -3.61 -7.47
CA GLU A 350 -5.19 -4.43 -8.51
C GLU A 350 -5.47 -5.94 -8.39
N ILE A 351 -5.81 -6.45 -7.20
CA ILE A 351 -6.11 -7.87 -6.97
C ILE A 351 -7.58 -8.09 -6.61
N LEU A 352 -8.21 -9.03 -7.29
CA LEU A 352 -9.57 -9.50 -7.02
C LEU A 352 -9.53 -10.60 -5.97
N LEU A 353 -10.07 -10.31 -4.79
CA LEU A 353 -9.89 -11.11 -3.59
C LEU A 353 -11.20 -11.75 -3.13
N GLY A 354 -11.06 -12.97 -2.60
CA GLY A 354 -12.12 -13.63 -1.83
C GLY A 354 -12.22 -13.06 -0.42
N ASN A 355 -13.27 -13.42 0.31
CA ASN A 355 -13.36 -13.08 1.73
C ASN A 355 -12.27 -13.85 2.49
N LYS A 356 -11.37 -13.13 3.18
CA LYS A 356 -10.19 -13.68 3.87
C LYS A 356 -9.14 -14.17 2.86
N SER A 357 -8.62 -13.27 2.04
CA SER A 357 -7.59 -13.55 1.02
C SER A 357 -6.53 -12.45 0.95
N PHE A 358 -5.31 -12.79 0.49
CA PHE A 358 -4.17 -11.89 0.41
C PHE A 358 -3.80 -11.54 -1.04
N CYS A 359 -3.17 -10.37 -1.24
CA CYS A 359 -2.46 -10.06 -2.48
C CYS A 359 -1.03 -10.59 -2.43
N ASN A 360 -0.53 -11.16 -3.53
CA ASN A 360 0.83 -11.68 -3.61
C ASN A 360 1.53 -11.11 -4.85
N LEU A 361 2.45 -10.16 -4.66
CA LEU A 361 2.89 -9.27 -5.73
C LEU A 361 4.38 -9.45 -6.08
N THR A 362 4.67 -9.38 -7.38
CA THR A 362 6.02 -9.12 -7.93
C THR A 362 5.93 -8.02 -8.97
N GLU A 363 7.07 -7.52 -9.45
CA GLU A 363 7.11 -6.44 -10.43
C GLU A 363 8.22 -6.68 -11.46
N VAL A 364 7.90 -6.49 -12.74
CA VAL A 364 8.86 -6.49 -13.85
C VAL A 364 8.96 -5.09 -14.46
N ASN A 365 10.17 -4.56 -14.53
CA ASN A 365 10.47 -3.29 -15.18
C ASN A 365 10.61 -3.51 -16.70
N VAL A 366 9.54 -3.27 -17.46
CA VAL A 366 9.57 -3.51 -18.91
C VAL A 366 10.49 -2.54 -19.66
N LEU A 367 10.81 -1.38 -19.06
CA LEU A 367 11.74 -0.41 -19.65
C LEU A 367 13.18 -0.95 -19.67
N ALA A 368 13.59 -1.70 -18.66
CA ALA A 368 14.95 -2.26 -18.58
C ALA A 368 15.28 -3.27 -19.70
N PHE A 369 14.27 -3.70 -20.46
CA PHE A 369 14.40 -4.65 -21.57
C PHE A 369 14.06 -4.02 -22.93
N LYS A 370 14.18 -2.70 -23.05
CA LYS A 370 13.99 -2.03 -24.35
C LYS A 370 15.08 -2.47 -25.32
N GLY A 371 14.68 -3.13 -26.41
CA GLY A 371 15.61 -3.75 -27.37
C GLY A 371 16.01 -5.19 -27.04
N ASP A 372 15.61 -5.74 -25.88
CA ASP A 372 15.91 -7.11 -25.47
C ASP A 372 14.62 -7.90 -25.18
N LYS A 373 14.01 -8.41 -26.26
CA LYS A 373 12.76 -9.17 -26.14
C LYS A 373 12.95 -10.51 -25.42
N ILE A 374 14.08 -11.18 -25.66
CA ILE A 374 14.35 -12.52 -25.12
C ILE A 374 14.60 -12.43 -23.61
N GLY A 375 15.38 -11.44 -23.16
CA GLY A 375 15.60 -11.19 -21.74
C GLY A 375 14.30 -10.83 -21.02
N LEU A 376 13.43 -10.02 -21.63
CA LEU A 376 12.11 -9.72 -21.06
C LEU A 376 11.28 -10.99 -20.83
N GLU A 377 11.23 -11.89 -21.81
CA GLU A 377 10.50 -13.15 -21.69
C GLU A 377 11.05 -14.05 -20.60
N ARG A 378 12.39 -14.16 -20.50
CA ARG A 378 13.03 -14.92 -19.41
C ARG A 378 12.75 -14.31 -18.04
N ALA A 379 12.79 -12.98 -17.93
CA ALA A 379 12.48 -12.27 -16.71
C ALA A 379 11.01 -12.47 -16.27
N LEU A 380 10.07 -12.44 -17.21
CA LEU A 380 8.66 -12.74 -16.95
C LEU A 380 8.45 -14.18 -16.49
N TYR A 381 9.16 -15.13 -17.10
CA TYR A 381 9.13 -16.53 -16.67
C TYR A 381 9.61 -16.69 -15.22
N LEU A 382 10.77 -16.12 -14.88
CA LEU A 382 11.33 -16.18 -13.52
C LEU A 382 10.46 -15.43 -12.51
N ALA A 383 9.87 -14.29 -12.89
CA ALA A 383 8.95 -13.52 -12.04
C ALA A 383 7.66 -14.30 -11.72
N GLY A 384 7.10 -15.03 -12.69
CA GLY A 384 5.93 -15.90 -12.49
C GLY A 384 6.22 -17.05 -11.53
N ARG A 385 7.37 -17.71 -11.67
CA ARG A 385 7.82 -18.79 -10.78
C ARG A 385 8.12 -18.29 -9.36
N MET A 386 8.83 -17.17 -9.24
CA MET A 386 9.06 -16.48 -7.95
C MET A 386 7.74 -16.15 -7.26
N ASN A 387 6.78 -15.59 -7.99
CA ASN A 387 5.52 -15.19 -7.41
C ASN A 387 4.71 -16.39 -6.91
N TYR A 388 4.70 -17.51 -7.64
CA TYR A 388 4.04 -18.72 -7.16
C TYR A 388 4.69 -19.27 -5.88
N ARG A 389 6.03 -19.32 -5.78
CA ARG A 389 6.72 -19.74 -4.54
C ARG A 389 6.30 -18.93 -3.32
N GLN A 390 6.02 -17.63 -3.48
CA GLN A 390 5.54 -16.75 -2.40
C GLN A 390 4.17 -17.15 -1.84
N THR A 391 3.42 -18.02 -2.51
CA THR A 391 2.16 -18.58 -1.99
C THR A 391 2.36 -19.79 -1.08
N MET A 392 3.57 -20.37 -1.03
CA MET A 392 3.92 -21.58 -0.24
C MET A 392 4.14 -21.26 1.24
N VAL A 393 3.13 -20.67 1.86
CA VAL A 393 3.17 -20.15 3.22
C VAL A 393 2.21 -20.87 4.16
N ASN A 394 2.51 -20.85 5.45
CA ASN A 394 1.62 -21.26 6.51
C ASN A 394 1.04 -20.04 7.24
N LEU A 395 -0.25 -19.80 7.04
CA LEU A 395 -0.98 -18.67 7.61
C LEU A 395 -1.65 -18.99 8.95
N ARG A 396 -1.48 -20.21 9.48
CA ARG A 396 -1.97 -20.59 10.80
C ARG A 396 -1.07 -19.99 11.87
N ASP A 397 -1.43 -18.81 12.36
CA ASP A 397 -0.59 -18.00 13.26
C ASP A 397 -1.24 -17.69 14.61
N GLU A 398 -2.12 -18.58 15.11
CA GLU A 398 -2.87 -18.46 16.38
C GLU A 398 -3.97 -17.38 16.43
N ILE A 399 -3.91 -16.37 15.55
CA ILE A 399 -4.90 -15.29 15.47
C ILE A 399 -5.80 -15.46 14.26
N LEU A 400 -5.21 -15.57 13.07
CA LEU A 400 -5.98 -15.58 11.84
C LEU A 400 -6.94 -16.77 11.79
N GLN A 401 -8.18 -16.49 11.38
CA GLN A 401 -9.16 -17.54 11.11
C GLN A 401 -8.64 -18.51 10.02
N GLU A 402 -8.97 -19.80 10.16
CA GLU A 402 -8.44 -20.84 9.26
C GLU A 402 -8.78 -20.62 7.78
N ALA A 403 -9.89 -19.95 7.49
CA ALA A 403 -10.29 -19.58 6.13
C ALA A 403 -9.20 -18.78 5.37
N TRP A 404 -8.37 -17.98 6.06
CA TRP A 404 -7.23 -17.30 5.42
C TRP A 404 -6.24 -18.29 4.80
N HIS A 405 -5.91 -19.36 5.54
CA HIS A 405 -5.00 -20.39 5.06
C HIS A 405 -5.63 -21.24 3.97
N LEU A 406 -6.86 -21.72 4.17
CA LEU A 406 -7.55 -22.55 3.19
C LEU A 406 -7.78 -21.83 1.86
N ASN A 407 -8.11 -20.53 1.90
CA ASN A 407 -8.24 -19.74 0.68
C ASN A 407 -6.90 -19.56 -0.03
N ASN A 408 -5.81 -19.30 0.69
CA ASN A 408 -4.47 -19.20 0.08
C ASN A 408 -4.06 -20.53 -0.57
N ASP A 409 -4.24 -21.64 0.15
CA ASP A 409 -3.90 -23.00 -0.29
C ASP A 409 -4.73 -23.44 -1.51
N PHE A 410 -5.99 -23.05 -1.60
CA PHE A 410 -6.81 -23.37 -2.76
C PHE A 410 -6.56 -22.43 -3.95
N LEU A 411 -6.44 -21.13 -3.70
CA LEU A 411 -6.42 -20.12 -4.77
C LEU A 411 -5.02 -19.88 -5.33
N HIS A 412 -3.98 -20.00 -4.51
CA HIS A 412 -2.59 -19.62 -4.83
C HIS A 412 -2.51 -18.33 -5.66
N LEU A 413 -3.27 -17.29 -5.25
CA LEU A 413 -3.37 -16.07 -6.04
C LEU A 413 -1.98 -15.46 -6.25
N CYS A 414 -1.74 -15.08 -7.49
CA CYS A 414 -0.53 -14.43 -7.94
C CYS A 414 -0.89 -13.04 -8.50
N GLY A 415 0.12 -12.18 -8.62
CA GLY A 415 0.03 -10.77 -8.97
C GLY A 415 1.36 -10.26 -9.51
N VAL A 416 1.78 -10.81 -10.64
CA VAL A 416 2.94 -10.30 -11.39
C VAL A 416 2.53 -8.97 -12.05
N GLY A 417 3.13 -7.88 -11.59
CA GLY A 417 2.93 -6.51 -12.08
C GLY A 417 3.93 -6.11 -13.17
N LEU A 418 3.54 -5.11 -13.98
CA LEU A 418 4.43 -4.42 -14.92
C LEU A 418 4.54 -2.94 -14.55
N THR A 419 5.78 -2.43 -14.58
CA THR A 419 6.07 -1.00 -14.40
C THR A 419 6.94 -0.47 -15.53
N GLY A 420 6.94 0.85 -15.75
CA GLY A 420 7.62 1.45 -16.89
C GLY A 420 6.88 1.30 -18.21
N ILE A 421 5.57 0.98 -18.15
CA ILE A 421 4.72 0.69 -19.31
C ILE A 421 4.71 1.86 -20.29
N ARG A 422 4.52 3.09 -19.80
CA ARG A 422 4.44 4.29 -20.65
C ARG A 422 5.76 4.65 -21.33
N ALA A 423 6.88 4.10 -20.88
CA ALA A 423 8.19 4.23 -21.53
C ALA A 423 8.44 3.17 -22.63
N ARG A 424 7.47 2.26 -22.82
CA ARG A 424 7.48 1.17 -23.80
C ARG A 424 6.24 1.24 -24.70
N SER A 425 5.99 2.42 -25.27
CA SER A 425 4.89 2.64 -26.24
C SER A 425 5.04 1.81 -27.52
N ASP A 426 6.20 1.19 -27.74
CA ASP A 426 6.45 0.20 -28.79
C ASP A 426 5.77 -1.15 -28.55
N LEU A 427 5.42 -1.49 -27.31
CA LEU A 427 4.74 -2.74 -26.98
C LEU A 427 3.28 -2.71 -27.43
N THR A 428 2.91 -3.70 -28.23
CA THR A 428 1.56 -3.82 -28.80
C THR A 428 0.66 -4.73 -27.96
N ALA A 429 -0.64 -4.74 -28.27
CA ALA A 429 -1.59 -5.70 -27.71
C ALA A 429 -1.13 -7.18 -27.86
N TYR A 430 -0.44 -7.51 -28.96
CA TYR A 430 0.11 -8.85 -29.17
C TYR A 430 1.24 -9.16 -28.19
N ASP A 431 2.15 -8.20 -27.97
CA ASP A 431 3.27 -8.37 -27.05
C ASP A 431 2.75 -8.56 -25.61
N TYR A 432 1.80 -7.75 -25.15
CA TYR A 432 1.20 -7.92 -23.82
C TYR A 432 0.50 -9.28 -23.64
N LYS A 433 -0.25 -9.75 -24.65
CA LYS A 433 -0.86 -11.10 -24.62
C LYS A 433 0.19 -12.20 -24.52
N ARG A 434 1.29 -12.07 -25.27
CA ARG A 434 2.39 -13.04 -25.23
C ARG A 434 3.11 -13.02 -23.89
N MET A 435 3.40 -11.84 -23.36
CA MET A 435 3.99 -11.65 -22.04
C MET A 435 3.12 -12.31 -20.95
N ARG A 436 1.79 -12.10 -21.00
CA ARG A 436 0.84 -12.74 -20.07
C ARG A 436 0.96 -14.25 -20.13
N ASN A 437 0.86 -14.82 -21.33
CA ASN A 437 0.87 -16.28 -21.50
C ASN A 437 2.17 -16.91 -20.97
N ILE A 438 3.32 -16.27 -21.18
CA ILE A 438 4.62 -16.72 -20.64
C ILE A 438 4.58 -16.71 -19.11
N THR A 439 4.12 -15.60 -18.52
CA THR A 439 4.07 -15.42 -17.06
C THR A 439 3.13 -16.43 -16.39
N VAL A 440 1.94 -16.62 -16.96
CA VAL A 440 0.94 -17.60 -16.48
C VAL A 440 1.49 -19.02 -16.60
N SER A 441 2.05 -19.37 -17.76
CA SER A 441 2.64 -20.69 -17.98
C SER A 441 3.80 -20.96 -17.01
N ALA A 442 4.59 -19.95 -16.67
CA ALA A 442 5.67 -20.07 -15.72
C ALA A 442 5.16 -20.34 -14.30
N ALA A 443 4.16 -19.59 -13.83
CA ALA A 443 3.53 -19.86 -12.54
C ALA A 443 2.90 -21.26 -12.48
N TYR A 444 2.24 -21.70 -13.56
CA TYR A 444 1.70 -23.07 -13.67
C TYR A 444 2.82 -24.12 -13.65
N SER A 445 3.96 -23.84 -14.28
CA SER A 445 5.10 -24.76 -14.24
C SER A 445 5.63 -24.97 -12.82
N MET A 446 5.67 -23.92 -12.00
CA MET A 446 6.05 -24.03 -10.59
C MET A 446 5.01 -24.84 -9.81
N ALA A 447 3.72 -24.56 -10.00
CA ALA A 447 2.64 -25.30 -9.36
C ALA A 447 2.72 -26.81 -9.62
N ASN A 448 2.93 -27.19 -10.88
CA ASN A 448 3.07 -28.58 -11.28
C ASN A 448 4.31 -29.25 -10.67
N GLU A 449 5.44 -28.52 -10.62
CA GLU A 449 6.67 -29.00 -10.01
C GLU A 449 6.51 -29.24 -8.50
N LEU A 450 5.79 -28.36 -7.82
CA LEU A 450 5.48 -28.45 -6.40
C LEU A 450 4.27 -29.35 -6.09
N ASN A 451 3.67 -29.96 -7.11
CA ASN A 451 2.44 -30.75 -7.00
C ASN A 451 1.34 -30.06 -6.18
N SER A 452 1.15 -28.77 -6.43
CA SER A 452 0.22 -27.89 -5.71
C SER A 452 -0.85 -27.33 -6.66
N PRO A 453 -2.02 -26.86 -6.16
CA PRO A 453 -3.07 -26.33 -7.02
C PRO A 453 -2.58 -25.17 -7.90
N LEU A 454 -3.02 -25.14 -9.16
CA LEU A 454 -2.70 -24.05 -10.08
C LEU A 454 -3.18 -22.69 -9.53
N PRO A 455 -2.39 -21.61 -9.70
CA PRO A 455 -2.80 -20.29 -9.28
C PRO A 455 -4.02 -19.86 -10.10
N LYS A 456 -5.08 -19.36 -9.44
CA LYS A 456 -6.32 -19.06 -10.17
C LYS A 456 -6.21 -17.85 -11.08
N ASN A 457 -5.40 -16.87 -10.71
CA ASN A 457 -5.02 -15.69 -11.51
C ASN A 457 -3.56 -15.35 -11.21
N VAL A 458 -2.83 -14.82 -12.20
CA VAL A 458 -1.38 -14.56 -12.13
C VAL A 458 -0.99 -13.12 -12.37
N THR A 459 -1.62 -12.43 -13.32
CA THR A 459 -1.15 -11.10 -13.75
C THR A 459 -2.03 -9.96 -13.24
N CYS A 460 -1.40 -8.85 -12.86
CA CYS A 460 -2.05 -7.60 -12.48
C CYS A 460 -1.27 -6.38 -12.99
N VAL A 461 -1.79 -5.17 -12.78
CA VAL A 461 -0.96 -3.95 -12.84
C VAL A 461 -1.21 -3.16 -11.57
N LYS A 462 -0.15 -2.89 -10.82
CA LYS A 462 -0.19 -2.07 -9.61
C LYS A 462 0.40 -0.69 -9.91
N PRO A 463 0.09 0.35 -9.11
CA PRO A 463 0.66 1.68 -9.35
C PRO A 463 2.18 1.71 -9.11
N SER A 464 2.74 0.78 -8.34
CA SER A 464 4.20 0.58 -8.19
C SER A 464 4.97 1.82 -7.69
N GLY A 465 4.39 2.60 -6.77
CA GLY A 465 4.94 3.89 -6.34
C GLY A 465 6.38 3.86 -5.79
N THR A 466 6.70 3.03 -4.80
CA THR A 466 8.07 2.93 -4.25
C THR A 466 8.97 2.02 -5.08
N LEU A 467 8.43 0.91 -5.60
CA LEU A 467 9.21 -0.09 -6.33
C LEU A 467 9.75 0.45 -7.65
N SER A 468 8.94 1.16 -8.45
CA SER A 468 9.40 1.80 -9.68
C SER A 468 10.56 2.79 -9.42
N LYS A 469 10.49 3.55 -8.32
CA LYS A 469 11.54 4.51 -7.94
C LYS A 469 12.87 3.85 -7.66
N ILE A 470 12.87 2.68 -7.00
CA ILE A 470 14.12 1.95 -6.78
C ILE A 470 14.62 1.24 -8.04
N MET A 471 13.81 1.13 -9.10
CA MET A 471 14.21 0.49 -10.36
C MET A 471 14.89 1.44 -11.35
N GLY A 472 15.05 2.72 -11.02
CA GLY A 472 15.78 3.69 -11.85
C GLY A 472 17.28 3.42 -11.88
N THR A 473 17.89 3.46 -13.06
CA THR A 473 19.33 3.33 -13.27
C THR A 473 19.86 4.39 -14.23
N GLU A 474 21.17 4.58 -14.29
CA GLU A 474 21.81 5.45 -15.28
C GLU A 474 21.69 4.89 -16.71
N GLU A 475 21.40 3.60 -16.88
CA GLU A 475 21.33 2.93 -18.18
C GLU A 475 20.00 3.19 -18.91
N TRP A 476 18.87 3.01 -18.22
CA TRP A 476 17.53 3.23 -18.81
C TRP A 476 16.80 4.46 -18.26
N GLY A 477 17.33 5.09 -17.21
CA GLY A 477 16.75 6.26 -16.57
C GLY A 477 15.67 5.92 -15.54
N GLU A 478 14.84 6.91 -15.25
CA GLU A 478 13.76 6.82 -14.26
C GLU A 478 12.57 6.03 -14.81
N VAL A 479 11.95 5.21 -13.95
CA VAL A 479 10.89 4.26 -14.34
C VAL A 479 9.51 4.80 -13.96
N PRO A 480 8.58 4.95 -14.92
CA PRO A 480 7.19 5.30 -14.63
C PRO A 480 6.46 4.31 -13.73
N GLU A 481 5.53 4.83 -12.94
CA GLU A 481 4.75 4.12 -11.93
C GLU A 481 3.61 3.29 -12.56
N GLY A 482 3.84 1.98 -12.77
CA GLY A 482 2.83 1.09 -13.38
C GLY A 482 2.45 1.54 -14.79
N VAL A 483 1.16 1.83 -14.99
CA VAL A 483 0.58 2.38 -16.24
C VAL A 483 0.58 3.91 -16.30
N HIS A 484 0.89 4.62 -15.22
CA HIS A 484 0.75 6.07 -15.16
C HIS A 484 1.80 6.80 -16.01
N LEU A 485 1.37 7.86 -16.69
CA LEU A 485 2.28 8.79 -17.34
C LEU A 485 2.77 9.82 -16.30
N PRO A 486 4.08 10.08 -16.17
CA PRO A 486 4.59 11.12 -15.26
C PRO A 486 4.04 12.51 -15.60
N LEU A 487 4.09 13.48 -14.67
CA LEU A 487 3.56 14.83 -14.90
C LEU A 487 4.28 15.60 -16.02
N GLY A 488 5.55 15.30 -16.26
CA GLY A 488 6.37 15.94 -17.26
C GLY A 488 7.71 15.26 -17.42
N LYS A 489 8.49 15.71 -18.41
CA LYS A 489 9.79 15.10 -18.73
C LYS A 489 10.86 15.38 -17.69
N TYR A 490 10.92 16.63 -17.23
CA TYR A 490 11.88 17.11 -16.24
C TYR A 490 11.11 17.49 -14.99
N ILE A 491 11.40 16.81 -13.88
CA ILE A 491 10.68 16.99 -12.62
C ILE A 491 11.69 17.20 -11.50
N PHE A 492 11.40 18.16 -10.63
CA PHE A 492 11.98 18.18 -9.29
C PHE A 492 11.06 17.45 -8.32
N ASN A 493 11.56 16.34 -7.78
CA ASN A 493 10.81 15.52 -6.83
C ASN A 493 11.36 15.79 -5.42
N ASN A 494 10.53 16.41 -4.58
CA ASN A 494 10.85 16.70 -3.18
C ASN A 494 10.47 15.48 -2.31
N ILE A 495 11.45 14.92 -1.61
CA ILE A 495 11.27 13.78 -0.69
C ILE A 495 11.51 14.24 0.73
N THR A 496 10.59 13.90 1.65
CA THR A 496 10.70 14.23 3.07
C THR A 496 11.68 13.29 3.79
N TYR A 497 12.58 13.87 4.57
CA TYR A 497 13.49 13.20 5.50
C TYR A 497 13.39 13.84 6.88
N SER A 498 13.68 13.06 7.92
CA SER A 498 13.98 13.64 9.24
C SER A 498 15.20 14.55 9.12
N LYS A 499 15.21 15.69 9.82
CA LYS A 499 16.39 16.58 9.86
C LYS A 499 17.65 15.88 10.39
N HIS A 500 17.47 14.79 11.14
CA HIS A 500 18.51 13.99 11.76
C HIS A 500 18.90 12.76 10.94
N ASP A 501 18.30 12.53 9.77
CA ASP A 501 18.64 11.38 8.93
C ASP A 501 20.08 11.51 8.41
N PRO A 502 20.91 10.44 8.52
CA PRO A 502 22.33 10.45 8.15
C PRO A 502 22.57 10.79 6.67
N LEU A 503 21.57 10.58 5.80
CA LEU A 503 21.66 10.93 4.39
C LEU A 503 21.59 12.43 4.13
N VAL A 504 20.94 13.21 5.01
CA VAL A 504 20.70 14.65 4.80
C VAL A 504 22.01 15.43 4.71
N GLY A 505 22.99 15.11 5.56
CA GLY A 505 24.32 15.72 5.51
C GLY A 505 25.04 15.43 4.19
N ARG A 506 24.91 14.20 3.69
CA ARG A 506 25.52 13.76 2.42
C ARG A 506 24.87 14.44 1.22
N PHE A 507 23.54 14.59 1.21
CA PHE A 507 22.84 15.34 0.18
C PHE A 507 23.29 16.80 0.12
N ARG A 508 23.44 17.47 1.27
CA ARG A 508 23.96 18.85 1.33
C ARG A 508 25.38 18.95 0.78
N ALA A 509 26.28 18.04 1.19
CA ALA A 509 27.66 18.01 0.71
C ALA A 509 27.75 17.76 -0.81
N ALA A 510 26.83 16.98 -1.36
CA ALA A 510 26.70 16.71 -2.78
C ALA A 510 25.98 17.81 -3.58
N GLY A 511 25.54 18.90 -2.94
CA GLY A 511 24.94 20.06 -3.60
C GLY A 511 23.42 19.97 -3.83
N TYR A 512 22.74 18.97 -3.29
CA TYR A 512 21.29 18.86 -3.36
C TYR A 512 20.64 19.97 -2.51
N THR A 513 19.57 20.56 -3.05
CA THR A 513 18.76 21.50 -2.29
C THR A 513 18.01 20.76 -1.18
N VAL A 514 18.27 21.19 0.06
CA VAL A 514 17.59 20.72 1.26
C VAL A 514 16.96 21.93 1.94
N VAL A 515 15.64 21.92 2.10
CA VAL A 515 14.88 23.00 2.75
C VAL A 515 14.07 22.45 3.90
N GLU A 516 13.79 23.28 4.91
CA GLU A 516 12.86 22.90 5.98
C GLU A 516 11.47 22.64 5.41
N LYS A 517 10.79 21.61 5.94
CA LYS A 517 9.43 21.29 5.52
C LYS A 517 8.47 22.29 6.19
N PRO A 518 7.66 23.04 5.42
CA PRO A 518 6.68 23.94 6.00
C PRO A 518 5.73 23.22 6.96
N TYR A 519 5.49 23.83 8.12
CA TYR A 519 4.62 23.31 9.19
C TYR A 519 5.08 22.01 9.87
N GLU A 520 6.32 21.56 9.62
CA GLU A 520 6.89 20.34 10.22
C GLU A 520 8.39 20.54 10.50
N PRO A 521 8.76 21.24 11.60
CA PRO A 521 10.11 21.74 11.85
C PRO A 521 11.18 20.63 12.05
N GLU A 522 10.74 19.42 12.34
CA GLU A 522 11.60 18.26 12.55
C GLU A 522 11.95 17.54 11.23
N SER A 523 11.42 18.03 10.10
CA SER A 523 11.57 17.41 8.79
C SER A 523 12.13 18.39 7.74
N VAL A 524 12.85 17.82 6.77
CA VAL A 524 13.40 18.53 5.63
C VAL A 524 12.91 17.91 4.31
N LEU A 525 12.87 18.72 3.27
CA LEU A 525 12.61 18.31 1.89
C LEU A 525 13.93 18.29 1.13
N VAL A 526 14.28 17.12 0.60
CA VAL A 526 15.43 16.94 -0.29
C VAL A 526 14.94 16.89 -1.73
N LYS A 527 15.46 17.77 -2.59
CA LYS A 527 15.05 17.92 -3.99
C LYS A 527 15.88 17.05 -4.93
N PHE A 528 15.27 16.02 -5.51
CA PHE A 528 15.89 15.15 -6.50
C PHE A 528 15.53 15.57 -7.93
N PRO A 529 16.51 15.65 -8.85
CA PRO A 529 16.22 15.81 -10.28
C PRO A 529 15.78 14.46 -10.87
N VAL A 530 14.67 14.46 -11.58
CA VAL A 530 14.08 13.27 -12.22
C VAL A 530 13.86 13.59 -13.70
N LYS A 531 14.35 12.71 -14.58
CA LYS A 531 14.18 12.83 -16.04
C LYS A 531 13.65 11.53 -16.64
N PHE A 532 12.57 11.62 -17.41
CA PHE A 532 11.98 10.50 -18.13
C PHE A 532 12.34 10.55 -19.63
N GLU A 533 13.45 9.91 -20.01
CA GLU A 533 14.01 9.96 -21.38
C GLU A 533 13.17 9.21 -22.42
N ASN A 534 12.60 8.07 -22.01
CA ASN A 534 11.97 7.11 -22.91
C ASN A 534 10.47 7.38 -23.14
N ILE A 535 10.02 8.61 -22.88
CA ILE A 535 8.62 9.01 -22.94
C ILE A 535 8.51 10.32 -23.73
N SER A 536 7.50 10.39 -24.61
CA SER A 536 7.15 11.60 -25.32
C SER A 536 6.20 12.46 -24.49
N PHE A 537 6.49 13.75 -24.40
CA PHE A 537 5.68 14.74 -23.70
C PHE A 537 5.31 15.90 -24.63
N THR A 538 4.23 16.61 -24.30
CA THR A 538 3.78 17.78 -25.05
C THR A 538 4.61 19.00 -24.65
N ARG A 539 5.18 19.71 -25.63
CA ARG A 539 5.85 20.99 -25.39
C ARG A 539 4.82 22.10 -25.29
N MET A 540 4.88 22.88 -24.22
CA MET A 540 3.96 24.00 -23.98
C MET A 540 4.74 25.23 -23.52
N MET A 541 4.35 26.40 -24.06
CA MET A 541 4.80 27.69 -23.52
C MET A 541 3.89 28.07 -22.35
N VAL A 542 4.48 28.34 -21.19
CA VAL A 542 3.77 28.67 -19.96
C VAL A 542 4.19 30.04 -19.46
N THR A 543 3.21 30.87 -19.09
CA THR A 543 3.46 32.17 -18.44
C THR A 543 3.34 31.98 -16.93
N ARG A 544 4.45 32.16 -16.23
CA ARG A 544 4.55 32.10 -14.76
C ARG A 544 3.88 33.32 -14.13
N LYS A 545 3.55 33.23 -12.84
CA LYS A 545 2.99 34.34 -12.06
C LYS A 545 3.84 35.63 -12.10
N ASN A 546 5.17 35.49 -12.23
CA ASN A 546 6.11 36.61 -12.36
C ASN A 546 6.21 37.18 -13.79
N GLY A 547 5.37 36.71 -14.74
CA GLY A 547 5.36 37.14 -16.14
C GLY A 547 6.39 36.46 -17.04
N LYS A 548 7.28 35.62 -16.50
CA LYS A 548 8.26 34.87 -17.29
C LYS A 548 7.56 33.84 -18.17
N VAL A 549 7.91 33.81 -19.45
CA VAL A 549 7.43 32.81 -20.40
C VAL A 549 8.51 31.74 -20.57
N GLU A 550 8.14 30.48 -20.39
CA GLU A 550 9.06 29.35 -20.40
C GLU A 550 8.48 28.17 -21.20
N GLU A 551 9.33 27.36 -21.83
CA GLU A 551 8.90 26.09 -22.43
C GLU A 551 9.04 24.94 -21.43
N VAL A 552 7.98 24.14 -21.28
CA VAL A 552 7.97 22.91 -20.47
C VAL A 552 7.48 21.72 -21.29
N GLU A 553 7.93 20.53 -20.94
CA GLU A 553 7.49 19.25 -21.51
C GLU A 553 6.58 18.54 -20.50
N VAL A 554 5.26 18.57 -20.73
CA VAL A 554 4.22 18.17 -19.78
C VAL A 554 3.34 17.04 -20.31
N ASN A 555 2.70 16.33 -19.37
CA ASN A 555 1.63 15.38 -19.64
C ASN A 555 0.32 16.12 -19.93
N THR A 556 -0.32 15.78 -21.04
CA THR A 556 -1.61 16.33 -21.47
C THR A 556 -2.64 15.24 -21.76
N ASP A 557 -2.45 14.05 -21.20
CA ASP A 557 -3.35 12.91 -21.42
C ASP A 557 -4.77 13.25 -20.91
N SER A 558 -5.75 13.10 -21.81
CA SER A 558 -7.16 13.17 -21.43
C SER A 558 -7.54 11.99 -20.54
N ALA A 559 -8.66 12.12 -19.82
CA ALA A 559 -9.17 11.04 -18.98
C ALA A 559 -9.49 9.78 -19.82
N VAL A 560 -10.09 9.96 -21.00
CA VAL A 560 -10.41 8.88 -21.95
C VAL A 560 -9.13 8.21 -22.45
N TYR A 561 -8.07 8.97 -22.77
CA TYR A 561 -6.83 8.36 -23.24
C TYR A 561 -6.14 7.52 -22.15
N GLN A 562 -6.21 7.93 -20.89
CA GLN A 562 -5.77 7.10 -19.76
C GLN A 562 -6.62 5.82 -19.61
N LEU A 563 -7.93 5.92 -19.83
CA LEU A 563 -8.85 4.77 -19.82
C LEU A 563 -8.58 3.79 -20.98
N GLU A 564 -8.17 4.26 -22.15
CA GLU A 564 -7.75 3.39 -23.26
C GLU A 564 -6.49 2.57 -22.91
N TRP A 565 -5.53 3.16 -22.18
CA TRP A 565 -4.40 2.41 -21.64
C TRP A 565 -4.81 1.37 -20.61
N TYR A 566 -5.77 1.72 -19.73
CA TYR A 566 -6.37 0.77 -18.82
C TYR A 566 -6.98 -0.42 -19.58
N LYS A 567 -7.84 -0.15 -20.57
CA LYS A 567 -8.52 -1.18 -21.37
C LYS A 567 -7.54 -2.07 -22.11
N LEU A 568 -6.54 -1.48 -22.79
CA LEU A 568 -5.50 -2.23 -23.48
C LEU A 568 -4.89 -3.29 -22.55
N LEU A 569 -4.45 -2.89 -21.34
CA LEU A 569 -3.82 -3.81 -20.40
C LEU A 569 -4.82 -4.78 -19.75
N GLN A 570 -6.05 -4.32 -19.47
CA GLN A 570 -7.12 -5.13 -18.88
C GLN A 570 -7.58 -6.28 -19.81
N GLU A 571 -7.50 -6.08 -21.13
CA GLU A 571 -7.83 -7.09 -22.14
C GLU A 571 -6.64 -8.00 -22.49
N THR A 572 -5.42 -7.46 -22.47
CA THR A 572 -4.26 -8.13 -23.09
C THR A 572 -3.29 -8.72 -22.08
N TRP A 573 -3.05 -8.06 -20.95
CA TRP A 573 -2.09 -8.48 -19.93
C TRP A 573 -2.75 -9.06 -18.68
N CYS A 574 -3.78 -8.39 -18.17
CA CYS A 574 -4.23 -8.55 -16.78
C CYS A 574 -5.35 -9.59 -16.61
N GLU A 575 -5.15 -10.57 -15.73
CA GLU A 575 -6.20 -11.50 -15.28
C GLU A 575 -6.98 -10.94 -14.07
N GLN A 576 -6.30 -10.16 -13.22
CA GLN A 576 -6.87 -9.46 -12.07
C GLN A 576 -7.46 -8.09 -12.51
N ASN A 577 -6.99 -6.97 -11.94
CA ASN A 577 -7.32 -5.62 -12.39
C ASN A 577 -6.06 -4.75 -12.61
N VAL A 578 -6.21 -3.76 -13.49
CA VAL A 578 -5.23 -2.70 -13.72
C VAL A 578 -5.53 -1.53 -12.80
N SER A 579 -4.77 -1.40 -11.71
CA SER A 579 -4.88 -0.23 -10.84
C SER A 579 -4.36 1.01 -11.56
N ASN A 580 -5.26 1.95 -11.81
CA ASN A 580 -4.98 3.20 -12.51
C ASN A 580 -5.77 4.34 -11.84
N THR A 581 -5.10 5.46 -11.61
CA THR A 581 -5.74 6.72 -11.21
C THR A 581 -5.92 7.58 -12.45
N ILE A 582 -7.16 7.73 -12.88
CA ILE A 582 -7.55 8.57 -14.01
C ILE A 582 -7.64 10.02 -13.54
N SER A 583 -6.65 10.80 -13.95
CA SER A 583 -6.62 12.25 -13.71
C SER A 583 -7.56 12.94 -14.70
N TYR A 584 -8.56 13.67 -14.21
CA TYR A 584 -9.60 14.27 -15.05
C TYR A 584 -9.88 15.74 -14.73
N ASP A 585 -10.37 16.47 -15.73
CA ASP A 585 -11.02 17.76 -15.58
C ASP A 585 -12.54 17.56 -15.53
N PRO A 586 -13.31 18.34 -14.74
CA PRO A 586 -14.77 18.24 -14.70
C PRO A 586 -15.44 18.28 -16.08
N SER A 587 -14.89 19.01 -17.05
CA SER A 587 -15.42 19.08 -18.42
C SER A 587 -15.32 17.77 -19.19
N GLU A 588 -14.48 16.81 -18.76
CA GLU A 588 -14.31 15.49 -19.39
C GLU A 588 -15.28 14.43 -18.85
N VAL A 589 -16.02 14.71 -17.77
CA VAL A 589 -16.95 13.76 -17.15
C VAL A 589 -17.93 13.13 -18.16
N PRO A 590 -18.56 13.88 -19.09
CA PRO A 590 -19.45 13.27 -20.08
C PRO A 590 -18.75 12.20 -20.93
N ALA A 591 -17.51 12.45 -21.36
CA ALA A 591 -16.74 11.52 -22.17
C ALA A 591 -16.28 10.29 -21.36
N ILE A 592 -15.97 10.47 -20.08
CA ILE A 592 -15.67 9.35 -19.16
C ILE A 592 -16.90 8.45 -19.01
N ILE A 593 -18.08 9.02 -18.83
CA ILE A 593 -19.33 8.28 -18.67
C ILE A 593 -19.66 7.50 -19.94
N ASP A 594 -19.56 8.13 -21.10
CA ASP A 594 -19.79 7.47 -22.39
C ASP A 594 -18.80 6.29 -22.57
N TRP A 595 -17.52 6.50 -22.24
CA TRP A 595 -16.51 5.45 -22.28
C TRP A 595 -16.83 4.28 -21.33
N LEU A 596 -17.23 4.55 -20.09
CA LEU A 596 -17.59 3.51 -19.11
C LEU A 596 -18.79 2.69 -19.58
N LEU A 597 -19.79 3.33 -20.19
CA LEU A 597 -20.97 2.64 -20.73
C LEU A 597 -20.62 1.77 -21.93
N GLU A 598 -19.73 2.22 -22.81
CA GLU A 598 -19.26 1.46 -23.97
C GLU A 598 -18.38 0.26 -23.59
N ASN A 599 -17.59 0.41 -22.51
CA ASN A 599 -16.55 -0.55 -22.12
C ASN A 599 -16.85 -1.28 -20.79
N TRP A 600 -18.11 -1.27 -20.34
CA TRP A 600 -18.51 -1.83 -19.04
C TRP A 600 -18.08 -3.29 -18.87
N ASP A 601 -18.17 -4.11 -19.93
CA ASP A 601 -17.84 -5.54 -19.90
C ASP A 601 -16.32 -5.81 -19.88
N THR A 602 -15.51 -4.76 -19.86
CA THR A 602 -14.05 -4.83 -19.65
C THR A 602 -13.63 -4.12 -18.37
N TYR A 603 -14.34 -3.05 -18.01
CA TYR A 603 -14.07 -2.25 -16.82
C TYR A 603 -14.32 -3.03 -15.53
N VAL A 604 -13.31 -3.05 -14.65
CA VAL A 604 -13.40 -3.56 -13.28
C VAL A 604 -13.36 -2.42 -12.27
N GLY A 605 -12.30 -1.61 -12.24
CA GLY A 605 -12.20 -0.53 -11.26
C GLY A 605 -10.97 0.34 -11.45
N VAL A 606 -11.19 1.66 -11.47
CA VAL A 606 -10.15 2.69 -11.44
C VAL A 606 -10.45 3.70 -10.34
N SER A 607 -9.47 4.52 -9.98
CA SER A 607 -9.70 5.72 -9.17
C SER A 607 -9.81 6.93 -10.09
N PHE A 608 -10.67 7.89 -9.76
CA PHE A 608 -10.73 9.19 -10.42
C PHE A 608 -10.18 10.25 -9.46
N LEU A 609 -9.40 11.18 -9.97
CA LEU A 609 -8.85 12.28 -9.20
C LEU A 609 -8.77 13.52 -10.09
N PHE A 610 -9.04 14.70 -9.54
CA PHE A 610 -8.82 15.92 -10.29
C PHE A 610 -7.38 16.03 -10.81
N ARG A 611 -7.26 16.41 -12.07
CA ARG A 611 -5.96 16.55 -12.73
C ARG A 611 -5.17 17.69 -12.10
N ASN A 612 -3.96 17.39 -11.65
CA ASN A 612 -2.97 18.41 -11.31
C ASN A 612 -2.60 19.17 -12.58
N ASP A 613 -2.59 20.51 -12.53
CA ASP A 613 -2.09 21.31 -13.65
C ASP A 613 -0.56 21.21 -13.72
N PRO A 614 0.01 20.47 -14.69
CA PRO A 614 1.45 20.25 -14.78
C PRO A 614 2.20 21.49 -15.30
N THR A 615 1.47 22.53 -15.73
CA THR A 615 2.06 23.79 -16.17
C THR A 615 2.38 24.73 -15.02
N LYS A 616 1.82 24.49 -13.83
CA LYS A 616 1.94 25.35 -12.65
C LYS A 616 3.03 24.85 -11.71
N ASN A 617 3.79 25.79 -11.13
CA ASN A 617 4.70 25.50 -10.05
C ASN A 617 4.04 25.78 -8.67
N ALA A 618 4.78 25.55 -7.59
CA ALA A 618 4.26 25.78 -6.24
C ALA A 618 3.79 27.24 -6.02
N GLU A 619 4.54 28.22 -6.51
CA GLU A 619 4.25 29.66 -6.39
C GLU A 619 2.96 30.04 -7.15
N ASP A 620 2.77 29.51 -8.35
CA ASP A 620 1.59 29.73 -9.18
C ASP A 620 0.30 29.26 -8.46
N LEU A 621 0.40 28.17 -7.70
CA LEU A 621 -0.70 27.58 -6.92
C LEU A 621 -0.81 28.12 -5.48
N GLY A 622 0.13 28.98 -5.05
CA GLY A 622 0.17 29.49 -3.68
C GLY A 622 0.62 28.47 -2.63
N TYR A 623 1.27 27.38 -3.05
CA TYR A 623 1.87 26.39 -2.17
C TYR A 623 3.34 26.72 -1.87
N ALA A 624 3.80 26.33 -0.68
CA ALA A 624 5.20 26.48 -0.30
C ALA A 624 6.13 25.49 -1.03
N TYR A 625 5.61 24.33 -1.43
CA TYR A 625 6.30 23.35 -2.26
C TYR A 625 5.28 22.43 -2.94
N LEU A 626 5.69 21.79 -4.03
CA LEU A 626 4.99 20.63 -4.61
C LEU A 626 5.84 19.36 -4.42
N PRO A 627 5.24 18.19 -4.13
CA PRO A 627 5.98 16.93 -4.06
C PRO A 627 6.69 16.59 -5.38
N GLN A 628 6.05 16.92 -6.50
CA GLN A 628 6.61 16.83 -7.85
C GLN A 628 6.28 18.13 -8.57
N GLU A 629 7.30 18.76 -9.14
CA GLU A 629 7.16 20.02 -9.88
C GLU A 629 7.80 19.86 -11.26
N VAL A 630 7.05 20.13 -12.33
CA VAL A 630 7.58 20.13 -13.69
C VAL A 630 8.41 21.40 -13.90
N VAL A 631 9.61 21.22 -14.43
CA VAL A 631 10.56 22.32 -14.67
C VAL A 631 11.04 22.35 -16.10
N THR A 632 11.63 23.48 -16.50
CA THR A 632 12.26 23.61 -17.82
C THR A 632 13.51 22.74 -17.90
N LYS A 633 13.91 22.37 -19.13
CA LYS A 633 15.18 21.68 -19.38
C LYS A 633 16.37 22.49 -18.85
N GLU A 634 16.37 23.81 -19.03
CA GLU A 634 17.44 24.70 -18.57
C GLU A 634 17.59 24.68 -17.03
N ASN A 635 16.47 24.78 -16.30
CA ASN A 635 16.49 24.73 -14.84
C ASN A 635 16.96 23.36 -14.34
N TYR A 636 16.51 22.29 -15.01
CA TYR A 636 16.95 20.93 -14.72
C TYR A 636 18.46 20.77 -14.93
N ASP A 637 18.96 21.10 -16.12
CA ASP A 637 20.36 20.93 -16.50
C ASP A 637 21.28 21.77 -15.60
N THR A 638 20.89 23.01 -15.30
CA THR A 638 21.60 23.90 -14.37
C THR A 638 21.65 23.31 -12.96
N TYR A 639 20.54 22.72 -12.50
CA TYR A 639 20.50 22.08 -11.19
C TYR A 639 21.35 20.81 -11.14
N VAL A 640 21.36 19.99 -12.19
CA VAL A 640 22.17 18.77 -12.27
C VAL A 640 23.66 19.09 -12.36
N ALA A 641 24.06 20.12 -13.12
CA ALA A 641 25.46 20.48 -13.33
C ALA A 641 26.24 20.84 -12.05
N LYS A 642 25.54 21.25 -10.98
CA LYS A 642 26.15 21.54 -9.67
C LYS A 642 26.20 20.35 -8.72
N LEU A 643 25.55 19.23 -9.04
CA LEU A 643 25.49 18.07 -8.16
C LEU A 643 26.76 17.25 -8.29
N LYS A 644 27.21 16.71 -7.16
CA LYS A 644 28.35 15.77 -7.08
C LYS A 644 27.82 14.37 -6.79
N ASP A 645 28.65 13.37 -7.06
CA ASP A 645 28.36 12.00 -6.62
C ASP A 645 28.19 11.95 -5.10
N ILE A 646 27.20 11.17 -4.66
CA ILE A 646 26.95 10.92 -3.24
C ILE A 646 27.68 9.63 -2.86
N ASP A 647 28.55 9.72 -1.86
CA ASP A 647 29.08 8.54 -1.21
C ASP A 647 28.01 7.94 -0.29
N TYR A 648 27.61 6.69 -0.53
CA TYR A 648 26.64 5.96 0.29
C TYR A 648 27.29 4.88 1.18
N SER A 649 28.62 4.83 1.25
CA SER A 649 29.34 3.85 2.07
C SER A 649 29.19 4.12 3.57
N GLY A 650 29.18 3.06 4.38
CA GLY A 650 29.18 3.16 5.85
C GLY A 650 28.01 3.96 6.43
N ILE A 651 26.81 3.83 5.85
CA ILE A 651 25.63 4.49 6.42
C ILE A 651 25.21 3.73 7.67
N GLU A 652 25.22 4.44 8.78
CA GLU A 652 24.70 4.00 10.06
C GLU A 652 23.39 4.72 10.34
N MET A 653 22.37 3.99 10.76
CA MET A 653 21.07 4.53 11.14
C MET A 653 20.86 4.32 12.64
N ARG A 654 20.88 5.39 13.43
CA ARG A 654 20.71 5.31 14.89
C ARG A 654 19.24 5.29 15.27
N ASP A 655 18.93 4.62 16.38
CA ASP A 655 17.54 4.47 16.86
C ASP A 655 16.89 5.83 17.15
N GLU A 656 17.62 6.79 17.73
CA GLU A 656 17.15 8.16 17.99
C GLU A 656 16.75 8.92 16.70
N GLU A 657 17.44 8.66 15.59
CA GLU A 657 17.18 9.31 14.30
C GLU A 657 15.91 8.75 13.63
N LEU A 658 15.63 7.46 13.83
CA LEU A 658 14.40 6.78 13.43
C LEU A 658 13.20 7.22 14.28
N GLU A 659 13.39 7.39 15.59
CA GLU A 659 12.35 7.86 16.53
C GLU A 659 11.85 9.26 16.13
N ALA A 660 12.76 10.19 15.87
CA ALA A 660 12.43 11.51 15.37
C ALA A 660 11.68 11.44 14.02
N ALA A 661 12.08 10.55 13.11
CA ALA A 661 11.42 10.40 11.80
C ALA A 661 9.99 9.83 11.91
N CYS A 662 9.72 8.93 12.86
CA CYS A 662 8.38 8.38 13.08
C CYS A 662 7.41 9.38 13.71
N ALA A 663 7.90 10.27 14.58
CA ALA A 663 7.06 11.28 15.23
C ALA A 663 6.52 12.36 14.27
N THR A 664 7.19 12.55 13.11
CA THR A 664 6.91 13.67 12.20
C THR A 664 6.19 13.24 10.92
N GLY A 665 6.09 11.93 10.66
CA GLY A 665 5.59 11.42 9.38
C GLY A 665 6.65 11.39 8.27
N ALA A 666 7.91 11.64 8.59
CA ALA A 666 9.06 11.47 7.69
C ALA A 666 9.53 10.02 7.52
N CYS A 667 8.93 9.08 8.26
CA CYS A 667 9.29 7.66 8.19
C CYS A 667 9.11 7.08 6.77
N PRO A 668 10.10 6.36 6.23
CA PRO A 668 9.97 5.67 4.95
C PRO A 668 8.89 4.58 4.96
N VAL A 669 8.32 4.29 3.79
CA VAL A 669 7.28 3.26 3.60
C VAL A 669 7.93 1.87 3.60
N ARG A 670 8.01 1.21 4.76
CA ARG A 670 8.66 -0.11 4.95
C ARG A 670 7.70 -1.30 4.85
#